data_AF-A0A099G2W1-F1
#
_entry.id   AF-A0A099G2W1-F1
#
_cell.length_a   1.000
_cell.length_b   1.000
_cell.length_c   1.000
_cell.angle_alpha   90.00
_cell.angle_beta   90.00
_cell.angle_gamma   90.00
#
_symmetry.space_group_name_H-M   'P 1'
#
loop_
_entity.id
_entity.type
_entity.pdbx_description
1 polymer ?
#
loop_
_entity_poly.entity_id
_entity_poly.type
_entity_poly.pdbx_seq_one_letter_code
_entity_poly.pdbx_strand_id
1 'polypeptide(L)'
;MSVTPEGALALVMTGARADAGAGEMPSSVSFRYAVSGPDGAVTEVSAEVALTPGAQAAGWGTGTGYMLETDARGDLRIEHGDEHRKVFVTGGEHGLSAREIARAEGLDLARMEGKWGAWLAAHPAYGGSEGQALDSEMGLALWRMLCLTGDRISSNWLLFERGYAYPDATRLVHRGAGGESELHPLVVTAYGEGRDPQLGGMLNIYQVRSSHVVVSGLDLKGGAQTLGATDLLLDRLSLGGKGANLQSADGLTLRRSDIVDRFHDKPVGDGPTWHPSLNRHQGAFISGSTGVLLEENLFDHNGWSDGYDPKLSTSAPQPPSYYSHNLYMSANNLDVTVRDNIFLRGASFGAQVRSGGFIEDNAFIDNNAAVHFAGGDREGSGPVGNYTLFLDNLITSAGHKRVSQKEGALSMGVDDVGLQSALIGNIIAHLADPANPAEQAAKTVVHRPLNPNPARGFDDTIIYDWGRGNDRGMGGLDRARLDETTIQRFAAEVLDKPGASIADLATHLRAQAAGKLDHTVDADLINAFFREGFGLDTTLRGAAGTLVFTPDARGDGVRWDNRLNWSTGDLPGTQDGDRVDLAGNAVWFGGQTVTVSGLSFGDFGRLTALSGWLGIDGPVSVADTGAALSIDRSGQVWLDGYRDADRLEIEVTGGRFANTGAVSGQVALSVGDNGQALLATSGGSFDLGAGSVLSLDGSRAVAGFDGRDGGAAVLRLHAGSTLEIVADTAGTTTLGEFRSGAFGASPAVASAVALGGTLRLDLSDWAPGRGGAVETLIRADQITGAFDDIEIIGLASDRGARIVIDHDAD
;
A
#
# COMPACT_ATOMS: atom_id res chain seq x y z
N MET A 1 -0.68 -26.91 -2.95
CA MET A 1 -1.19 -27.44 -4.24
C MET A 1 -2.70 -27.37 -4.16
N SER A 2 -3.35 -26.94 -5.21
CA SER A 2 -4.82 -26.85 -5.31
C SER A 2 -5.31 -27.49 -6.62
N VAL A 3 -6.62 -27.70 -6.69
CA VAL A 3 -7.31 -28.14 -7.90
C VAL A 3 -8.09 -26.96 -8.46
N THR A 4 -7.82 -26.58 -9.71
CA THR A 4 -8.53 -25.49 -10.37
C THR A 4 -9.97 -25.91 -10.73
N PRO A 5 -10.89 -24.97 -10.99
CA PRO A 5 -12.27 -25.30 -11.37
C PRO A 5 -12.40 -26.24 -12.58
N GLU A 6 -11.40 -26.25 -13.47
CA GLU A 6 -11.31 -27.06 -14.68
C GLU A 6 -10.73 -28.45 -14.41
N GLY A 7 -10.37 -28.75 -13.16
CA GLY A 7 -9.78 -30.02 -12.75
C GLY A 7 -8.27 -30.14 -12.99
N ALA A 8 -7.56 -29.02 -13.20
CA ALA A 8 -6.11 -29.00 -13.30
C ALA A 8 -5.45 -28.90 -11.91
N LEU A 9 -4.21 -29.37 -11.77
CA LEU A 9 -3.43 -29.17 -10.55
C LEU A 9 -2.62 -27.89 -10.64
N ALA A 10 -2.73 -27.02 -9.64
CA ALA A 10 -1.91 -25.83 -9.48
C ALA A 10 -0.93 -26.02 -8.31
N LEU A 11 0.36 -25.82 -8.58
CA LEU A 11 1.43 -25.83 -7.58
C LEU A 11 2.09 -24.47 -7.55
N VAL A 12 1.83 -23.71 -6.49
CA VAL A 12 2.41 -22.38 -6.26
C VAL A 12 3.53 -22.51 -5.23
N MET A 13 4.70 -21.94 -5.57
CA MET A 13 5.91 -21.99 -4.74
C MET A 13 6.33 -20.62 -4.22
N THR A 14 5.57 -19.56 -4.55
CA THR A 14 5.76 -18.22 -3.99
C THR A 14 5.59 -18.30 -2.46
N GLY A 15 6.50 -17.70 -1.69
CA GLY A 15 6.50 -17.76 -0.22
C GLY A 15 7.10 -19.03 0.41
N ALA A 16 7.26 -20.12 -0.33
CA ALA A 16 7.67 -21.43 0.23
C ALA A 16 9.05 -21.44 0.94
N ARG A 17 9.95 -20.50 0.61
CA ARG A 17 11.22 -20.33 1.35
C ARG A 17 11.00 -19.81 2.77
N ALA A 18 10.05 -18.89 2.96
CA ALA A 18 9.75 -18.36 4.28
C ALA A 18 9.16 -19.45 5.17
N ASP A 19 8.26 -20.27 4.61
CA ASP A 19 7.61 -21.39 5.31
C ASP A 19 8.57 -22.50 5.73
N ALA A 20 9.66 -22.70 4.97
CA ALA A 20 10.68 -23.70 5.26
C ALA A 20 11.70 -23.26 6.33
N GLY A 21 11.57 -22.04 6.88
CA GLY A 21 12.62 -21.37 7.65
C GLY A 21 13.77 -20.92 6.73
N ALA A 22 14.76 -20.18 7.25
CA ALA A 22 15.88 -19.59 6.48
C ALA A 22 16.84 -20.59 5.78
N GLY A 23 16.37 -21.77 5.36
CA GLY A 23 17.07 -22.79 4.60
C GLY A 23 16.97 -22.61 3.07
N GLU A 24 17.72 -23.44 2.36
CA GLU A 24 17.66 -23.55 0.90
C GLU A 24 16.30 -24.10 0.45
N MET A 25 15.83 -23.72 -0.75
CA MET A 25 14.63 -24.34 -1.32
C MET A 25 14.80 -25.85 -1.40
N PRO A 26 13.77 -26.63 -1.05
CA PRO A 26 13.84 -28.07 -1.24
C PRO A 26 14.07 -28.41 -2.72
N SER A 27 14.84 -29.47 -2.98
CA SER A 27 15.12 -29.95 -4.35
C SER A 27 13.93 -30.64 -5.01
N SER A 28 12.95 -31.07 -4.21
CA SER A 28 11.68 -31.63 -4.65
C SER A 28 10.59 -31.33 -3.65
N VAL A 29 9.34 -31.35 -4.11
CA VAL A 29 8.15 -31.32 -3.26
C VAL A 29 7.34 -32.59 -3.53
N SER A 30 6.85 -33.21 -2.47
CA SER A 30 5.96 -34.37 -2.57
C SER A 30 4.56 -33.99 -2.12
N PHE A 31 3.56 -34.50 -2.83
CA PHE A 31 2.15 -34.31 -2.49
C PHE A 31 1.34 -35.55 -2.84
N ARG A 32 0.14 -35.63 -2.28
CA ARG A 32 -0.85 -36.67 -2.59
C ARG A 32 -2.12 -36.02 -3.10
N TYR A 33 -2.79 -36.70 -4.01
CA TYR A 33 -4.11 -36.31 -4.49
C TYR A 33 -4.92 -37.54 -4.86
N ALA A 34 -6.23 -37.42 -4.71
CA ALA A 34 -7.19 -38.44 -5.07
C ALA A 34 -7.83 -38.12 -6.43
N VAL A 35 -7.98 -39.12 -7.28
CA VAL A 35 -8.68 -39.02 -8.58
C VAL A 35 -9.93 -39.88 -8.53
N SER A 36 -11.09 -39.24 -8.64
CA SER A 36 -12.38 -39.93 -8.72
C SER A 36 -12.74 -40.24 -10.17
N GLY A 37 -12.87 -41.53 -10.49
CA GLY A 37 -13.29 -42.02 -11.80
C GLY A 37 -14.80 -41.85 -12.05
N PRO A 38 -15.27 -41.96 -13.30
CA PRO A 38 -16.69 -41.85 -13.66
C PRO A 38 -17.60 -42.90 -12.99
N ASP A 39 -17.02 -44.01 -12.51
CA ASP A 39 -17.69 -45.09 -11.78
C ASP A 39 -17.67 -44.89 -10.25
N GLY A 40 -17.12 -43.76 -9.78
CA GLY A 40 -16.94 -43.47 -8.35
C GLY A 40 -15.73 -44.13 -7.72
N ALA A 41 -14.88 -44.82 -8.50
CA ALA A 41 -13.63 -45.38 -7.98
C ALA A 41 -12.64 -44.25 -7.65
N VAL A 42 -12.12 -44.23 -6.43
CA VAL A 42 -11.10 -43.24 -6.01
C VAL A 42 -9.72 -43.88 -6.12
N THR A 43 -8.83 -43.23 -6.87
CA THR A 43 -7.41 -43.61 -6.98
C THR A 43 -6.54 -42.60 -6.27
N GLU A 44 -5.83 -43.03 -5.23
CA GLU A 44 -4.83 -42.21 -4.55
C GLU A 44 -3.52 -42.20 -5.34
N VAL A 45 -3.00 -41.01 -5.61
CA VAL A 45 -1.72 -40.80 -6.29
C VAL A 45 -0.77 -40.07 -5.34
N SER A 46 0.45 -40.61 -5.20
CA SER A 46 1.57 -39.88 -4.60
C SER A 46 2.48 -39.39 -5.71
N ALA A 47 2.75 -38.09 -5.73
CA ALA A 47 3.62 -37.45 -6.71
C ALA A 47 4.80 -36.79 -5.99
N GLU A 48 5.96 -36.85 -6.64
CA GLU A 48 7.15 -36.09 -6.29
C GLU A 48 7.55 -35.25 -7.49
N VAL A 49 7.66 -33.93 -7.29
CA VAL A 49 7.99 -32.96 -8.33
C VAL A 49 9.34 -32.35 -7.99
N ALA A 50 10.32 -32.52 -8.89
CA ALA A 50 11.62 -31.87 -8.76
C ALA A 50 11.46 -30.36 -8.96
N LEU A 51 12.09 -29.58 -8.08
CA LEU A 51 12.07 -28.13 -8.11
C LEU A 51 13.38 -27.61 -8.73
N THR A 52 13.24 -26.60 -9.60
CA THR A 52 14.39 -25.88 -10.14
C THR A 52 14.41 -24.48 -9.52
N PRO A 53 15.56 -23.99 -9.03
CA PRO A 53 15.66 -22.61 -8.56
C PRO A 53 15.21 -21.62 -9.64
N GLY A 54 14.55 -20.55 -9.21
CA GLY A 54 14.14 -19.46 -10.10
C GLY A 54 15.32 -18.79 -10.79
N ALA A 55 15.09 -18.22 -11.97
CA ALA A 55 16.11 -17.48 -12.70
C ALA A 55 16.39 -16.09 -12.09
N GLN A 56 15.47 -15.57 -11.27
CA GLN A 56 15.63 -14.35 -10.47
C GLN A 56 15.72 -14.71 -8.97
N ALA A 57 16.52 -13.96 -8.21
CA ALA A 57 16.80 -14.24 -6.79
C ALA A 57 15.59 -13.99 -5.88
N ALA A 58 14.80 -12.95 -6.14
CA ALA A 58 13.65 -12.59 -5.31
C ALA A 58 12.31 -13.20 -5.78
N GLY A 59 12.24 -13.70 -7.02
CA GLY A 59 11.01 -14.29 -7.57
C GLY A 59 9.86 -13.28 -7.72
N TRP A 60 8.63 -13.74 -7.57
CA TRP A 60 7.42 -12.89 -7.60
C TRP A 60 7.26 -12.08 -6.31
N GLY A 61 6.79 -10.84 -6.41
CA GLY A 61 6.37 -10.04 -5.26
C GLY A 61 5.00 -10.46 -4.74
N THR A 62 4.73 -10.26 -3.45
CA THR A 62 3.48 -10.63 -2.77
C THR A 62 2.58 -9.44 -2.47
N GLY A 63 2.97 -8.20 -2.78
CA GLY A 63 2.11 -7.01 -2.65
C GLY A 63 2.09 -6.38 -1.25
N THR A 64 3.24 -6.32 -0.57
CA THR A 64 3.38 -5.85 0.82
C THR A 64 3.48 -4.34 1.00
N GLY A 65 2.91 -3.55 0.07
CA GLY A 65 2.87 -2.09 0.19
C GLY A 65 2.11 -1.64 1.45
N TYR A 66 2.52 -0.54 2.07
CA TYR A 66 1.86 0.01 3.26
C TYR A 66 0.62 0.83 2.86
N MET A 67 -0.56 0.36 3.24
CA MET A 67 -1.83 0.97 2.85
C MET A 67 -2.86 0.86 3.98
N LEU A 68 -3.65 1.92 4.14
CA LEU A 68 -4.75 2.00 5.11
C LEU A 68 -6.10 1.87 4.39
N GLU A 69 -7.18 1.72 5.16
CA GLU A 69 -8.55 1.79 4.63
C GLU A 69 -8.78 3.10 3.86
N THR A 70 -9.55 3.03 2.77
CA THR A 70 -10.01 4.18 2.00
C THR A 70 -11.53 4.27 1.99
N ASP A 71 -12.07 5.48 1.95
CA ASP A 71 -13.49 5.68 1.69
C ASP A 71 -13.84 5.47 0.20
N ALA A 72 -15.12 5.63 -0.14
CA ALA A 72 -15.63 5.46 -1.51
C ALA A 72 -15.07 6.47 -2.54
N ARG A 73 -14.33 7.50 -2.09
CA ARG A 73 -13.62 8.47 -2.95
C ARG A 73 -12.13 8.16 -3.04
N GLY A 74 -11.69 7.04 -2.45
CA GLY A 74 -10.29 6.67 -2.33
C GLY A 74 -9.52 7.45 -1.26
N ASP A 75 -10.17 8.29 -0.45
CA ASP A 75 -9.50 9.06 0.60
C ASP A 75 -9.19 8.18 1.82
N LEU A 76 -7.99 8.34 2.38
CA LEU A 76 -7.53 7.54 3.52
C LEU A 76 -8.43 7.77 4.75
N ARG A 77 -8.83 6.66 5.38
CA ARG A 77 -9.40 6.64 6.72
C ARG A 77 -8.28 6.37 7.71
N ILE A 78 -7.91 7.42 8.44
CA ILE A 78 -6.78 7.39 9.37
C ILE A 78 -7.29 7.45 10.79
N GLU A 79 -6.90 6.47 11.58
CA GLU A 79 -7.16 6.41 13.02
C GLU A 79 -5.93 6.93 13.77
N HIS A 80 -6.15 7.49 14.96
CA HIS A 80 -5.05 7.82 15.87
C HIS A 80 -5.01 6.81 17.01
N GLY A 81 -3.83 6.60 17.60
CA GLY A 81 -3.64 5.84 18.84
C GLY A 81 -3.96 6.68 20.08
N ASP A 82 -3.46 6.25 21.24
CA ASP A 82 -3.82 6.83 22.53
C ASP A 82 -3.02 8.09 22.84
N GLU A 83 -1.74 8.12 22.46
CA GLU A 83 -0.87 9.31 22.58
C GLU A 83 -1.11 10.27 21.39
N HIS A 84 -2.23 10.99 21.43
CA HIS A 84 -2.71 11.83 20.33
C HIS A 84 -2.95 13.30 20.68
N ARG A 85 -2.46 14.18 19.79
CA ARG A 85 -2.80 15.60 19.73
C ARG A 85 -2.81 16.07 18.27
N LYS A 86 -3.88 16.76 17.90
CA LYS A 86 -3.94 17.56 16.66
C LYS A 86 -3.30 18.94 16.88
N VAL A 87 -2.54 19.41 15.91
CA VAL A 87 -1.94 20.73 15.86
C VAL A 87 -2.44 21.44 14.61
N PHE A 88 -3.37 22.36 14.79
CA PHE A 88 -3.93 23.19 13.72
C PHE A 88 -3.04 24.42 13.49
N VAL A 89 -2.60 24.61 12.25
CA VAL A 89 -1.73 25.69 11.81
C VAL A 89 -2.37 26.44 10.66
N THR A 90 -2.41 27.77 10.76
CA THR A 90 -2.93 28.65 9.71
C THR A 90 -1.88 29.67 9.25
N GLY A 91 -1.93 30.01 7.96
CA GLY A 91 -1.20 31.14 7.38
C GLY A 91 -2.03 32.42 7.30
N GLY A 92 -3.28 32.38 7.78
CA GLY A 92 -4.18 33.53 7.84
C GLY A 92 -3.89 34.45 9.02
N GLU A 93 -4.39 35.69 8.93
CA GLU A 93 -4.24 36.72 9.98
C GLU A 93 -4.93 36.34 11.30
N HIS A 94 -5.73 35.26 11.31
CA HIS A 94 -6.43 34.76 12.49
C HIS A 94 -5.61 33.74 13.30
N GLY A 95 -4.41 33.37 12.83
CA GLY A 95 -3.52 32.45 13.54
C GLY A 95 -2.97 33.08 14.81
N LEU A 96 -3.06 32.34 15.93
CA LEU A 96 -2.61 32.81 17.23
C LEU A 96 -1.08 32.83 17.28
N SER A 97 -0.53 34.04 17.30
CA SER A 97 0.90 34.31 17.44
C SER A 97 1.36 34.35 18.89
N ALA A 98 2.68 34.28 19.10
CA ALA A 98 3.30 34.49 20.42
C ALA A 98 2.80 35.77 21.12
N ARG A 99 2.59 36.86 20.35
CA ARG A 99 2.14 38.15 20.87
C ARG A 99 0.69 38.11 21.33
N GLU A 100 -0.17 37.46 20.57
CA GLU A 100 -1.59 37.34 20.91
C GLU A 100 -1.79 36.45 22.13
N ILE A 101 -1.10 35.31 22.18
CA ILE A 101 -1.12 34.41 23.33
C ILE A 101 -0.57 35.11 24.56
N ALA A 102 0.60 35.77 24.46
CA ALA A 102 1.18 36.51 25.58
C ALA A 102 0.24 37.61 26.10
N ARG A 103 -0.45 38.32 25.20
CA ARG A 103 -1.44 39.34 25.59
C ARG A 103 -2.66 38.72 26.27
N ALA A 104 -3.17 37.61 25.76
CA ALA A 104 -4.33 36.93 26.33
C ALA A 104 -4.05 36.36 27.73
N GLU A 105 -2.85 35.80 27.91
CA GLU A 105 -2.44 35.11 29.14
C GLU A 105 -1.65 36.00 30.12
N GLY A 106 -1.40 37.27 29.77
CA GLY A 106 -0.62 38.20 30.59
C GLY A 106 0.86 37.83 30.74
N LEU A 107 1.44 37.15 29.74
CA LEU A 107 2.84 36.70 29.74
C LEU A 107 3.79 37.77 29.20
N ASP A 108 5.02 37.77 29.70
CA ASP A 108 6.12 38.60 29.18
C ASP A 108 6.79 37.90 27.99
N LEU A 109 6.61 38.46 26.78
CA LEU A 109 7.18 37.97 25.53
C LEU A 109 8.67 37.65 25.61
N ALA A 110 9.47 38.54 26.22
CA ALA A 110 10.92 38.37 26.28
C ALA A 110 11.31 37.20 27.20
N ARG A 111 10.51 36.90 28.22
CA ARG A 111 10.76 35.77 29.13
C ARG A 111 10.35 34.42 28.54
N MET A 112 9.47 34.44 27.54
CA MET A 112 8.92 33.26 26.86
C MET A 112 9.72 32.84 25.63
N GLU A 113 10.68 33.64 25.18
CA GLU A 113 11.57 33.29 24.08
C GLU A 113 12.22 31.91 24.29
N GLY A 114 12.12 31.04 23.29
CA GLY A 114 12.60 29.66 23.34
C GLY A 114 11.79 28.68 24.20
N LYS A 115 10.71 29.11 24.88
CA LYS A 115 9.89 28.28 25.78
C LYS A 115 8.49 27.98 25.25
N TRP A 116 8.09 28.60 24.15
CA TRP A 116 6.73 28.53 23.59
C TRP A 116 6.26 27.10 23.35
N GLY A 117 7.06 26.24 22.72
CA GLY A 117 6.62 24.87 22.44
C GLY A 117 6.28 24.09 23.72
N ALA A 118 7.10 24.19 24.77
CA ALA A 118 6.86 23.49 26.04
C ALA A 118 5.64 24.06 26.77
N TRP A 119 5.47 25.38 26.70
CA TRP A 119 4.29 26.04 27.25
C TRP A 119 3.02 25.60 26.51
N LEU A 120 3.01 25.63 25.18
CA LEU A 120 1.88 25.17 24.33
C LEU A 120 1.58 23.69 24.55
N ALA A 121 2.59 22.86 24.77
CA ALA A 121 2.40 21.45 25.09
C ALA A 121 1.56 21.27 26.37
N ALA A 122 1.77 22.12 27.38
CA ALA A 122 1.01 22.13 28.62
C ALA A 122 -0.36 22.85 28.53
N HIS A 123 -0.66 23.55 27.43
CA HIS A 123 -1.90 24.33 27.23
C HIS A 123 -2.64 23.87 25.96
N PRO A 124 -3.34 22.73 26.00
CA PRO A 124 -3.90 22.07 24.82
C PRO A 124 -5.00 22.85 24.08
N ALA A 125 -5.59 23.87 24.71
CA ALA A 125 -6.57 24.75 24.05
C ALA A 125 -5.98 25.45 22.82
N TYR A 126 -4.70 25.82 22.87
CA TYR A 126 -3.98 26.45 21.77
C TYR A 126 -3.51 25.42 20.73
N GLY A 127 -3.91 25.64 19.48
CA GLY A 127 -3.64 24.73 18.36
C GLY A 127 -4.47 23.45 18.37
N GLY A 128 -5.40 23.28 19.31
CA GLY A 128 -6.20 22.05 19.45
C GLY A 128 -7.49 21.99 18.60
N SER A 129 -7.85 23.09 17.93
CA SER A 129 -9.02 23.18 17.03
C SER A 129 -8.78 24.23 15.96
N GLU A 130 -9.58 24.21 14.88
CA GLU A 130 -9.50 25.21 13.80
C GLU A 130 -9.66 26.65 14.32
N GLY A 131 -10.61 26.88 15.23
CA GLY A 131 -10.84 28.21 15.83
C GLY A 131 -9.77 28.65 16.83
N GLN A 132 -8.81 27.79 17.15
CA GLN A 132 -7.63 28.09 17.97
C GLN A 132 -6.32 27.77 17.21
N ALA A 133 -6.38 27.81 15.87
CA ALA A 133 -5.22 27.55 15.04
C ALA A 133 -4.06 28.49 15.39
N LEU A 134 -2.85 27.94 15.42
CA LEU A 134 -1.63 28.68 15.67
C LEU A 134 -1.11 29.28 14.36
N ASP A 135 -0.39 30.39 14.45
CA ASP A 135 0.45 30.80 13.33
C ASP A 135 1.54 29.74 13.05
N SER A 136 2.19 29.83 11.88
CA SER A 136 3.18 28.84 11.48
C SER A 136 4.36 28.70 12.44
N GLU A 137 4.77 29.78 13.12
CA GLU A 137 5.92 29.74 14.04
C GLU A 137 5.54 28.96 15.32
N MET A 138 4.41 29.31 15.93
CA MET A 138 3.92 28.70 17.16
C MET A 138 3.48 27.25 16.93
N GLY A 139 2.82 26.97 15.81
CA GLY A 139 2.41 25.62 15.42
C GLY A 139 3.60 24.67 15.29
N LEU A 140 4.66 25.10 14.59
CA LEU A 140 5.87 24.28 14.43
C LEU A 140 6.71 24.20 15.72
N ALA A 141 6.66 25.21 16.58
CA ALA A 141 7.29 25.15 17.91
C ALA A 141 6.61 24.10 18.80
N LEU A 142 5.27 24.04 18.80
CA LEU A 142 4.50 23.00 19.49
C LEU A 142 4.78 21.63 18.87
N TRP A 143 4.65 21.48 17.55
CA TRP A 143 4.89 20.23 16.84
C TRP A 143 6.26 19.63 17.16
N ARG A 144 7.28 20.47 17.10
CA ARG A 144 8.65 20.13 17.48
C ARG A 144 8.71 19.58 18.90
N MET A 145 8.02 20.17 19.87
CA MET A 145 8.03 19.68 21.25
C MET A 145 7.28 18.36 21.43
N LEU A 146 6.24 18.11 20.65
CA LEU A 146 5.51 16.85 20.67
C LEU A 146 6.31 15.70 20.04
N CYS A 147 7.15 15.99 19.03
CA CYS A 147 7.81 14.97 18.19
C CYS A 147 9.35 14.91 18.31
N LEU A 148 10.02 15.78 19.07
CA LEU A 148 11.51 15.81 19.13
C LEU A 148 12.13 14.77 20.07
N THR A 149 11.39 14.30 21.07
CA THR A 149 11.91 13.31 21.99
C THR A 149 11.93 11.99 21.25
N GLY A 150 13.09 11.60 20.72
CA GLY A 150 13.27 10.44 19.84
C GLY A 150 12.88 9.08 20.42
N ASP A 151 12.45 9.05 21.68
CA ASP A 151 11.93 7.87 22.37
C ASP A 151 10.39 7.90 22.49
N ARG A 152 9.73 8.98 22.07
CA ARG A 152 8.27 9.16 22.19
C ARG A 152 7.62 8.87 20.85
N ILE A 153 7.09 7.67 20.75
CA ILE A 153 6.14 7.26 19.73
C ILE A 153 4.78 7.91 20.04
N SER A 154 4.10 8.43 19.02
CA SER A 154 2.80 9.10 19.19
C SER A 154 2.04 9.20 17.88
N SER A 155 0.72 9.09 17.92
CA SER A 155 -0.15 9.30 16.77
C SER A 155 -0.54 10.77 16.59
N ASN A 156 0.39 11.71 16.82
CA ASN A 156 0.13 13.15 16.72
C ASN A 156 -0.09 13.59 15.27
N TRP A 157 -0.97 14.58 15.06
CA TRP A 157 -1.31 15.07 13.72
C TRP A 157 -0.97 16.55 13.56
N LEU A 158 -0.26 16.91 12.50
CA LEU A 158 0.01 18.29 12.09
C LEU A 158 -0.88 18.67 10.90
N LEU A 159 -1.74 19.67 11.07
CA LEU A 159 -2.72 20.07 10.06
C LEU A 159 -2.50 21.51 9.61
N PHE A 160 -2.32 21.72 8.31
CA PHE A 160 -2.17 23.05 7.70
C PHE A 160 -3.48 23.49 7.04
N GLU A 161 -3.88 24.74 7.25
CA GLU A 161 -5.08 25.28 6.61
C GLU A 161 -4.87 25.44 5.09
N ARG A 162 -5.83 24.94 4.32
CA ARG A 162 -5.95 25.11 2.88
C ARG A 162 -6.11 26.59 2.50
N GLY A 163 -5.68 26.92 1.27
CA GLY A 163 -5.67 28.29 0.75
C GLY A 163 -4.38 29.08 1.01
N TYR A 164 -3.59 28.69 2.02
CA TYR A 164 -2.41 29.43 2.48
C TYR A 164 -1.07 28.83 2.04
N ALA A 165 -0.01 29.62 2.24
CA ALA A 165 1.37 29.23 1.99
C ALA A 165 2.21 29.32 3.28
N TYR A 166 3.12 28.38 3.45
CA TYR A 166 3.95 28.17 4.63
C TYR A 166 5.42 28.03 4.20
N PRO A 167 6.08 29.13 3.79
CA PRO A 167 7.43 29.08 3.23
C PRO A 167 8.48 28.58 4.23
N ASP A 168 8.27 28.85 5.52
CA ASP A 168 9.19 28.51 6.60
C ASP A 168 8.90 27.14 7.23
N ALA A 169 7.83 26.46 6.80
CA ALA A 169 7.50 25.13 7.27
C ALA A 169 8.53 24.11 6.79
N THR A 170 9.34 23.64 7.74
CA THR A 170 10.40 22.66 7.52
C THR A 170 10.39 21.61 8.62
N ARG A 171 11.05 20.47 8.36
CA ARG A 171 11.19 19.38 9.33
C ARG A 171 9.85 18.84 9.85
N LEU A 172 8.93 18.57 8.92
CA LEU A 172 7.59 18.04 9.22
C LEU A 172 7.64 16.69 9.94
N VAL A 173 8.63 15.86 9.63
CA VAL A 173 8.90 14.59 10.33
C VAL A 173 10.27 14.69 11.00
N HIS A 174 10.28 14.52 12.33
CA HIS A 174 11.49 14.61 13.14
C HIS A 174 12.31 13.31 13.10
N ARG A 175 13.56 13.33 13.59
CA ARG A 175 14.42 12.12 13.57
C ARG A 175 13.75 11.05 14.43
N GLY A 176 13.54 9.85 13.90
CA GLY A 176 13.00 8.74 14.69
C GLY A 176 11.55 8.90 15.12
N ALA A 177 10.87 9.97 14.67
CA ALA A 177 9.46 10.15 14.97
C ALA A 177 8.65 9.07 14.26
N GLY A 178 7.61 8.58 14.92
CA GLY A 178 6.70 7.60 14.35
C GLY A 178 5.38 7.48 15.10
N GLY A 179 4.39 6.90 14.40
CA GLY A 179 3.10 6.54 14.96
C GLY A 179 3.17 5.36 15.93
N GLU A 180 2.12 5.18 16.72
CA GLU A 180 2.03 4.11 17.75
C GLU A 180 1.99 2.70 17.15
N SER A 181 1.44 2.58 15.96
CA SER A 181 1.44 1.35 15.17
C SER A 181 1.19 1.69 13.71
N GLU A 182 1.23 0.66 12.89
CA GLU A 182 0.86 0.66 11.48
C GLU A 182 -0.63 0.97 11.21
N LEU A 183 -1.52 0.92 12.20
CA LEU A 183 -2.89 1.46 12.09
C LEU A 183 -3.04 2.86 12.67
N HIS A 184 -2.09 3.29 13.50
CA HIS A 184 -2.14 4.53 14.28
C HIS A 184 -0.93 5.43 13.95
N PRO A 185 -0.87 6.00 12.73
CA PRO A 185 0.31 6.70 12.25
C PRO A 185 0.47 8.11 12.84
N LEU A 186 1.70 8.62 12.72
CA LEU A 186 1.99 10.06 12.76
C LEU A 186 1.52 10.69 11.46
N VAL A 187 0.73 11.77 11.52
CA VAL A 187 0.09 12.35 10.32
C VAL A 187 0.54 13.80 10.10
N VAL A 188 0.85 14.13 8.84
CA VAL A 188 0.98 15.52 8.38
C VAL A 188 0.01 15.74 7.23
N THR A 189 -0.97 16.62 7.42
CA THR A 189 -2.07 16.80 6.44
C THR A 189 -2.62 18.23 6.42
N ALA A 190 -3.77 18.41 5.77
CA ALA A 190 -4.42 19.69 5.59
C ALA A 190 -5.86 19.69 6.15
N TYR A 191 -6.36 20.88 6.50
CA TYR A 191 -7.75 21.10 6.89
C TYR A 191 -8.34 22.34 6.19
N GLY A 192 -9.64 22.58 6.34
CA GLY A 192 -10.32 23.74 5.76
C GLY A 192 -10.61 23.57 4.26
N GLU A 193 -10.79 24.70 3.58
CA GLU A 193 -11.24 24.75 2.18
C GLU A 193 -10.24 25.46 1.26
N GLY A 194 -10.34 25.18 -0.04
CA GLY A 194 -9.47 25.76 -1.07
C GLY A 194 -8.28 24.87 -1.44
N ARG A 195 -7.32 25.48 -2.15
CA ARG A 195 -6.12 24.80 -2.66
C ARG A 195 -5.30 24.16 -1.54
N ASP A 196 -4.57 23.10 -1.88
CA ASP A 196 -3.64 22.45 -0.94
C ASP A 196 -2.64 23.46 -0.33
N PRO A 197 -2.29 23.32 0.95
CA PRO A 197 -1.28 24.14 1.61
C PRO A 197 0.06 24.09 0.86
N GLN A 198 0.64 25.26 0.57
CA GLN A 198 1.90 25.35 -0.17
C GLN A 198 3.07 25.46 0.80
N LEU A 199 3.84 24.39 0.96
CA LEU A 199 4.97 24.35 1.89
C LEU A 199 6.28 24.57 1.14
N GLY A 200 7.08 25.54 1.60
CA GLY A 200 8.36 25.89 0.96
C GLY A 200 9.45 24.83 1.13
N GLY A 201 9.43 24.12 2.26
CA GLY A 201 10.43 23.11 2.61
C GLY A 201 10.27 21.78 1.87
N MET A 202 11.38 21.05 1.74
CA MET A 202 11.37 19.64 1.33
C MET A 202 10.96 18.75 2.53
N LEU A 203 10.07 17.78 2.32
CA LEU A 203 9.84 16.72 3.30
C LEU A 203 11.13 15.90 3.45
N ASN A 204 11.63 15.76 4.67
CA ASN A 204 12.94 15.16 4.94
C ASN A 204 12.88 14.13 6.08
N ILE A 205 12.95 12.85 5.72
CA ILE A 205 13.06 11.71 6.64
C ILE A 205 14.45 11.10 6.50
N TYR A 206 15.33 11.33 7.47
CA TYR A 206 16.74 10.93 7.39
C TYR A 206 17.42 10.95 8.77
N GLN A 207 18.64 10.40 8.83
CA GLN A 207 19.51 10.20 10.01
C GLN A 207 19.06 9.10 10.97
N VAL A 208 17.78 9.05 11.31
CA VAL A 208 17.18 8.00 12.13
C VAL A 208 15.91 7.55 11.44
N ARG A 209 15.71 6.23 11.35
CA ARG A 209 14.53 5.62 10.73
C ARG A 209 13.27 6.09 11.46
N SER A 210 12.32 6.63 10.71
CA SER A 210 10.96 6.95 11.18
C SER A 210 10.00 5.82 10.82
N SER A 211 8.93 5.64 11.60
CA SER A 211 7.96 4.56 11.41
C SER A 211 6.52 5.06 11.36
N HIS A 212 5.66 4.40 10.60
CA HIS A 212 4.20 4.64 10.54
C HIS A 212 3.85 6.12 10.32
N VAL A 213 4.24 6.64 9.15
CA VAL A 213 4.08 8.05 8.79
C VAL A 213 3.16 8.18 7.59
N VAL A 214 2.15 9.04 7.73
CA VAL A 214 1.27 9.45 6.63
C VAL A 214 1.46 10.93 6.34
N VAL A 215 1.69 11.28 5.08
CA VAL A 215 1.70 12.67 4.60
C VAL A 215 0.70 12.79 3.47
N SER A 216 -0.33 13.63 3.63
CA SER A 216 -1.41 13.74 2.63
C SER A 216 -1.94 15.15 2.38
N GLY A 217 -2.25 15.45 1.11
CA GLY A 217 -3.00 16.65 0.70
C GLY A 217 -2.19 17.94 0.80
N LEU A 218 -0.93 17.93 0.34
CA LEU A 218 0.02 19.04 0.46
C LEU A 218 0.77 19.30 -0.84
N ASP A 219 1.04 20.59 -1.10
CA ASP A 219 1.90 21.07 -2.18
C ASP A 219 3.31 21.33 -1.62
N LEU A 220 4.20 20.35 -1.77
CA LEU A 220 5.57 20.36 -1.23
C LEU A 220 6.55 20.94 -2.24
N LYS A 221 6.78 22.26 -2.20
CA LYS A 221 7.63 22.98 -3.18
C LYS A 221 9.07 22.48 -3.22
N GLY A 222 9.59 21.95 -2.12
CA GLY A 222 10.93 21.35 -2.07
C GLY A 222 10.99 19.89 -2.55
N GLY A 223 9.86 19.22 -2.73
CA GLY A 223 9.77 17.78 -2.98
C GLY A 223 9.80 16.94 -1.71
N ALA A 224 10.11 15.65 -1.84
CA ALA A 224 10.16 14.70 -0.75
C ALA A 224 11.43 13.84 -0.77
N GLN A 225 12.00 13.58 0.41
CA GLN A 225 13.13 12.70 0.59
C GLN A 225 12.95 11.78 1.80
N THR A 226 13.21 10.49 1.60
CA THR A 226 13.48 9.54 2.68
C THR A 226 14.80 8.80 2.45
N LEU A 227 15.57 8.60 3.51
CA LEU A 227 16.79 7.77 3.54
C LEU A 227 16.67 6.64 4.58
N GLY A 228 15.45 6.30 4.99
CA GLY A 228 15.17 5.29 6.02
C GLY A 228 13.81 5.52 6.65
N ALA A 229 12.84 4.69 6.29
CA ALA A 229 11.50 4.70 6.87
C ALA A 229 10.90 3.30 6.91
N THR A 230 10.01 3.05 7.86
CA THR A 230 9.11 1.89 7.87
C THR A 230 7.68 2.42 7.79
N ASP A 231 6.85 1.87 6.92
CA ASP A 231 5.46 2.28 6.72
C ASP A 231 5.31 3.78 6.43
N LEU A 232 5.72 4.18 5.21
CA LEU A 232 5.60 5.54 4.72
C LEU A 232 4.54 5.61 3.62
N LEU A 233 3.46 6.34 3.89
CA LEU A 233 2.37 6.59 2.95
C LEU A 233 2.35 8.08 2.55
N LEU A 234 2.58 8.33 1.27
CA LEU A 234 2.51 9.65 0.64
C LEU A 234 1.29 9.68 -0.29
N ASP A 235 0.28 10.49 0.02
CA ASP A 235 -1.00 10.50 -0.69
C ASP A 235 -1.41 11.91 -1.12
N ARG A 236 -1.88 12.10 -2.35
CA ARG A 236 -2.36 13.41 -2.83
C ARG A 236 -1.34 14.54 -2.60
N LEU A 237 -0.12 14.35 -3.08
CA LEU A 237 0.95 15.33 -2.97
C LEU A 237 1.31 15.92 -4.34
N SER A 238 1.53 17.23 -4.38
CA SER A 238 2.27 17.87 -5.48
C SER A 238 3.74 18.00 -5.08
N LEU A 239 4.63 17.29 -5.77
CA LEU A 239 6.04 17.19 -5.36
C LEU A 239 6.96 18.07 -6.21
N GLY A 240 7.22 19.27 -5.72
CA GLY A 240 8.08 20.34 -6.25
C GLY A 240 9.58 20.05 -6.32
N GLY A 241 10.34 21.05 -6.79
CA GLY A 241 11.79 21.15 -6.55
C GLY A 241 12.61 19.95 -7.03
N LYS A 242 13.07 19.12 -6.10
CA LYS A 242 13.90 17.94 -6.38
C LYS A 242 13.09 16.69 -6.75
N GLY A 243 11.76 16.79 -6.81
CA GLY A 243 10.88 15.63 -7.00
C GLY A 243 10.90 14.73 -5.77
N ALA A 244 10.83 13.41 -5.98
CA ALA A 244 10.85 12.41 -4.92
C ALA A 244 12.19 11.65 -4.91
N ASN A 245 12.82 11.56 -3.75
CA ASN A 245 14.02 10.75 -3.52
C ASN A 245 13.77 9.79 -2.35
N LEU A 246 13.27 8.59 -2.65
CA LEU A 246 12.70 7.68 -1.67
C LEU A 246 13.59 6.43 -1.54
N GLN A 247 14.42 6.37 -0.50
CA GLN A 247 15.39 5.30 -0.33
C GLN A 247 15.26 4.59 1.02
N SER A 248 15.62 3.31 1.04
CA SER A 248 15.73 2.50 2.26
C SER A 248 14.41 2.42 3.06
N ALA A 249 13.29 2.38 2.34
CA ALA A 249 11.95 2.30 2.92
C ALA A 249 11.41 0.85 2.91
N ASP A 250 10.81 0.41 4.01
CA ASP A 250 10.08 -0.86 4.10
C ASP A 250 8.59 -0.52 4.25
N GLY A 251 7.75 -0.92 3.29
CA GLY A 251 6.39 -0.42 3.17
C GLY A 251 6.39 1.03 2.71
N LEU A 252 6.51 1.24 1.40
CA LEU A 252 6.49 2.57 0.77
C LEU A 252 5.31 2.67 -0.19
N THR A 253 4.43 3.64 0.05
CA THR A 253 3.35 3.98 -0.87
C THR A 253 3.46 5.42 -1.29
N LEU A 254 3.42 5.67 -2.60
CA LEU A 254 3.18 6.99 -3.18
C LEU A 254 1.98 6.86 -4.09
N ARG A 255 0.89 7.53 -3.73
CA ARG A 255 -0.37 7.43 -4.46
C ARG A 255 -1.03 8.76 -4.74
N ARG A 256 -1.82 8.80 -5.80
CA ARG A 256 -2.65 9.96 -6.19
C ARG A 256 -1.88 11.27 -6.21
N SER A 257 -0.59 11.23 -6.57
CA SER A 257 0.32 12.38 -6.47
C SER A 257 0.82 12.84 -7.83
N ASP A 258 1.23 14.10 -7.93
CA ASP A 258 1.81 14.67 -9.16
C ASP A 258 3.27 15.07 -8.99
N ILE A 259 4.04 14.71 -10.02
CA ILE A 259 5.45 15.04 -10.16
C ILE A 259 5.65 15.57 -11.57
N VAL A 260 5.52 16.89 -11.71
CA VAL A 260 5.50 17.54 -13.02
C VAL A 260 6.53 18.65 -13.14
N ASP A 261 7.14 18.85 -14.31
CA ASP A 261 8.14 19.90 -14.56
C ASP A 261 9.32 19.88 -13.57
N ARG A 262 9.95 18.71 -13.44
CA ARG A 262 11.17 18.55 -12.63
C ARG A 262 12.42 18.68 -13.49
N PHE A 263 13.00 19.88 -13.50
CA PHE A 263 14.26 20.22 -14.16
C PHE A 263 14.91 21.42 -13.43
N HIS A 264 16.13 21.78 -13.81
CA HIS A 264 16.84 22.92 -13.27
C HIS A 264 16.56 24.19 -14.09
N ASP A 265 16.32 25.30 -13.40
CA ASP A 265 16.20 26.62 -14.05
C ASP A 265 17.55 27.16 -14.56
N LYS A 266 18.66 26.66 -13.99
CA LYS A 266 20.03 27.06 -14.32
C LYS A 266 20.96 25.85 -14.28
N PRO A 267 22.00 25.82 -15.14
CA PRO A 267 22.96 24.74 -15.15
C PRO A 267 23.71 24.62 -13.81
N VAL A 268 23.95 23.38 -13.40
CA VAL A 268 24.92 23.02 -12.37
C VAL A 268 26.32 23.14 -12.98
N GLY A 269 27.03 24.19 -12.57
CA GLY A 269 28.37 24.55 -13.04
C GLY A 269 28.39 25.74 -14.01
N ASP A 270 29.58 26.28 -14.28
CA ASP A 270 29.77 27.55 -15.03
C ASP A 270 30.07 27.36 -16.53
N GLY A 271 29.85 26.16 -17.06
CA GLY A 271 30.14 25.84 -18.45
C GLY A 271 29.17 26.50 -19.45
N PRO A 272 29.56 26.64 -20.74
CA PRO A 272 28.67 27.16 -21.78
C PRO A 272 27.62 26.11 -22.24
N THR A 273 27.67 24.90 -21.69
CA THR A 273 26.74 23.81 -22.04
C THR A 273 26.20 23.12 -20.79
N TRP A 274 24.95 22.66 -20.88
CA TRP A 274 24.31 21.81 -19.88
C TRP A 274 25.05 20.47 -19.80
N HIS A 275 25.78 20.23 -18.72
CA HIS A 275 26.51 18.99 -18.52
C HIS A 275 25.54 17.85 -18.13
N PRO A 276 25.29 16.84 -19.00
CA PRO A 276 24.15 15.93 -18.84
C PRO A 276 24.11 15.16 -17.52
N SER A 277 25.27 14.66 -17.06
CA SER A 277 25.34 13.87 -15.81
C SER A 277 25.19 14.74 -14.56
N LEU A 278 25.68 15.99 -14.59
CA LEU A 278 25.63 16.90 -13.45
C LEU A 278 24.25 17.54 -13.30
N ASN A 279 23.54 17.70 -14.41
CA ASN A 279 22.21 18.30 -14.49
C ASN A 279 21.09 17.25 -14.58
N ARG A 280 21.40 15.98 -14.32
CA ARG A 280 20.38 14.92 -14.33
C ARG A 280 19.30 15.23 -13.29
N HIS A 281 18.05 15.03 -13.66
CA HIS A 281 16.91 15.24 -12.78
C HIS A 281 15.89 14.12 -12.98
N GLN A 282 15.35 13.58 -11.88
CA GLN A 282 14.32 12.56 -11.90
C GLN A 282 13.02 13.17 -11.37
N GLY A 283 11.87 12.76 -11.90
CA GLY A 283 10.63 12.94 -11.18
C GLY A 283 10.68 12.22 -9.82
N ALA A 284 10.89 10.91 -9.86
CA ALA A 284 11.12 10.09 -8.67
C ALA A 284 12.35 9.18 -8.82
N PHE A 285 13.12 9.05 -7.74
CA PHE A 285 14.21 8.09 -7.57
C PHE A 285 13.92 7.16 -6.38
N ILE A 286 13.91 5.85 -6.61
CA ILE A 286 13.64 4.85 -5.57
C ILE A 286 14.75 3.80 -5.51
N SER A 287 15.28 3.53 -4.31
CA SER A 287 16.41 2.60 -4.13
C SER A 287 16.46 1.95 -2.76
N GLY A 288 16.77 0.65 -2.73
CA GLY A 288 16.94 -0.12 -1.50
C GLY A 288 15.66 -0.26 -0.67
N SER A 289 14.50 -0.22 -1.32
CA SER A 289 13.19 -0.27 -0.66
C SER A 289 12.49 -1.62 -0.89
N THR A 290 11.68 -2.07 0.06
CA THR A 290 10.87 -3.30 -0.02
C THR A 290 9.40 -2.97 0.20
N GLY A 291 8.48 -3.65 -0.48
CA GLY A 291 7.04 -3.39 -0.38
C GLY A 291 6.71 -2.00 -0.94
N VAL A 292 7.01 -1.79 -2.23
CA VAL A 292 6.81 -0.50 -2.89
C VAL A 292 5.52 -0.52 -3.69
N LEU A 293 4.61 0.40 -3.40
CA LEU A 293 3.39 0.66 -4.17
C LEU A 293 3.44 2.07 -4.77
N LEU A 294 3.43 2.15 -6.09
CA LEU A 294 3.21 3.39 -6.84
C LEU A 294 1.90 3.26 -7.60
N GLU A 295 0.87 3.99 -7.19
CA GLU A 295 -0.45 3.92 -7.83
C GLU A 295 -1.06 5.29 -8.15
N GLU A 296 -1.75 5.39 -9.28
CA GLU A 296 -2.58 6.55 -9.61
C GLU A 296 -1.80 7.88 -9.64
N ASN A 297 -0.50 7.86 -9.96
CA ASN A 297 0.32 9.07 -9.99
C ASN A 297 0.43 9.65 -11.40
N LEU A 298 0.55 10.98 -11.47
CA LEU A 298 0.88 11.71 -12.69
C LEU A 298 2.36 12.12 -12.69
N PHE A 299 3.13 11.58 -13.64
CA PHE A 299 4.47 12.03 -13.95
C PHE A 299 4.48 12.72 -15.30
N ASP A 300 4.87 13.98 -15.36
CA ASP A 300 4.85 14.70 -16.63
C ASP A 300 5.99 15.68 -16.82
N HIS A 301 6.63 15.62 -18.00
CA HIS A 301 7.61 16.61 -18.44
C HIS A 301 8.82 16.77 -17.48
N ASN A 302 9.28 15.66 -16.91
CA ASN A 302 10.44 15.66 -16.03
C ASN A 302 11.76 15.48 -16.82
N GLY A 303 12.78 16.20 -16.39
CA GLY A 303 14.16 16.06 -16.85
C GLY A 303 14.60 17.00 -17.97
N TRP A 304 13.71 17.85 -18.47
CA TRP A 304 13.96 18.80 -19.58
C TRP A 304 12.91 19.92 -19.62
N SER A 305 13.18 20.99 -20.36
CA SER A 305 12.30 22.14 -20.49
C SER A 305 12.20 22.61 -21.95
N ASP A 306 11.02 23.06 -22.36
CA ASP A 306 10.74 23.55 -23.71
C ASP A 306 11.69 24.68 -24.14
N GLY A 307 11.98 24.74 -25.44
CA GLY A 307 12.86 25.76 -26.01
C GLY A 307 14.36 25.53 -25.77
N TYR A 308 14.75 24.37 -25.23
CA TYR A 308 16.14 23.98 -25.10
C TYR A 308 16.89 24.03 -26.46
N ASP A 309 18.20 24.27 -26.41
CA ASP A 309 19.07 24.17 -27.58
C ASP A 309 19.55 22.71 -27.71
N PRO A 310 19.33 22.02 -28.85
CA PRO A 310 19.88 20.68 -29.10
C PRO A 310 21.41 20.61 -28.98
N LYS A 311 22.12 21.73 -29.09
CA LYS A 311 23.57 21.86 -28.85
C LYS A 311 23.94 22.05 -27.38
N LEU A 312 22.96 21.92 -26.48
CA LEU A 312 23.10 21.98 -25.04
C LEU A 312 23.50 23.35 -24.49
N SER A 313 23.28 24.46 -25.22
CA SER A 313 23.66 25.81 -24.75
C SER A 313 23.01 26.17 -23.42
N THR A 314 23.78 26.71 -22.48
CA THR A 314 23.26 27.24 -21.19
C THR A 314 22.52 28.56 -21.33
N SER A 315 22.50 29.15 -22.53
CA SER A 315 21.63 30.30 -22.85
C SER A 315 20.18 29.90 -23.11
N ALA A 316 19.90 28.60 -23.22
CA ALA A 316 18.56 28.04 -23.42
C ALA A 316 18.17 27.17 -22.21
N PRO A 317 16.87 26.85 -22.04
CA PRO A 317 16.39 25.96 -20.98
C PRO A 317 17.03 24.56 -21.00
N GLN A 318 16.86 23.81 -19.91
CA GLN A 318 17.49 22.51 -19.73
C GLN A 318 17.10 21.51 -20.85
N PRO A 319 18.07 20.96 -21.59
CA PRO A 319 17.82 19.92 -22.58
C PRO A 319 17.60 18.55 -21.93
N PRO A 320 16.92 17.61 -22.62
CA PRO A 320 16.81 16.23 -22.16
C PRO A 320 18.18 15.53 -22.17
N SER A 321 18.29 14.48 -21.36
CA SER A 321 19.46 13.60 -21.40
C SER A 321 19.08 12.17 -21.05
N TYR A 322 19.90 11.20 -21.44
CA TYR A 322 19.65 9.80 -21.09
C TYR A 322 19.66 9.50 -19.58
N TYR A 323 20.14 10.43 -18.74
CA TYR A 323 20.19 10.28 -17.29
C TYR A 323 18.92 10.76 -16.56
N SER A 324 18.02 11.46 -17.25
CA SER A 324 16.83 12.09 -16.63
C SER A 324 15.55 11.35 -17.02
N HIS A 325 14.71 11.01 -16.05
CA HIS A 325 13.51 10.18 -16.25
C HIS A 325 12.32 10.75 -15.47
N ASN A 326 11.12 10.30 -15.82
CA ASN A 326 9.95 10.48 -14.98
C ASN A 326 10.11 9.65 -13.69
N LEU A 327 10.23 8.32 -13.81
CA LEU A 327 10.54 7.41 -12.71
C LEU A 327 11.86 6.66 -12.94
N TYR A 328 12.72 6.62 -11.93
CA TYR A 328 13.89 5.75 -11.88
C TYR A 328 13.91 4.93 -10.59
N MET A 329 13.77 3.62 -10.72
CA MET A 329 13.97 2.65 -9.64
C MET A 329 15.28 1.91 -9.85
N SER A 330 16.10 1.85 -8.80
CA SER A 330 17.33 1.05 -8.79
C SER A 330 17.03 -0.46 -8.82
N ALA A 331 18.08 -1.26 -9.03
CA ALA A 331 17.98 -2.72 -9.15
C ALA A 331 17.70 -3.43 -7.82
N ASN A 332 17.95 -2.77 -6.69
CA ASN A 332 17.89 -3.35 -5.34
C ASN A 332 16.59 -3.03 -4.59
N ASN A 333 15.49 -2.86 -5.31
CA ASN A 333 14.16 -2.79 -4.70
C ASN A 333 13.49 -4.17 -4.78
N LEU A 334 12.61 -4.50 -3.83
CA LEU A 334 11.91 -5.76 -3.74
C LEU A 334 10.41 -5.54 -3.56
N ASP A 335 9.61 -6.47 -4.08
CA ASP A 335 8.15 -6.45 -3.99
C ASP A 335 7.56 -5.12 -4.46
N VAL A 336 7.83 -4.82 -5.73
CA VAL A 336 7.46 -3.57 -6.40
C VAL A 336 6.15 -3.76 -7.15
N THR A 337 5.20 -2.87 -6.89
CA THR A 337 3.95 -2.70 -7.64
C THR A 337 3.90 -1.28 -8.21
N VAL A 338 3.71 -1.16 -9.53
CA VAL A 338 3.56 0.11 -10.24
C VAL A 338 2.30 0.00 -11.09
N ARG A 339 1.20 0.60 -10.64
CA ARG A 339 -0.11 0.47 -11.30
C ARG A 339 -0.81 1.79 -11.55
N ASP A 340 -1.63 1.86 -12.59
CA ASP A 340 -2.56 2.99 -12.83
C ASP A 340 -1.88 4.37 -12.93
N ASN A 341 -0.58 4.42 -13.24
CA ASN A 341 0.15 5.68 -13.35
C ASN A 341 0.14 6.20 -14.78
N ILE A 342 0.16 7.53 -14.92
CA ILE A 342 0.38 8.20 -16.21
C ILE A 342 1.80 8.74 -16.25
N PHE A 343 2.61 8.22 -17.18
CA PHE A 343 3.96 8.70 -17.47
C PHE A 343 3.97 9.45 -18.80
N LEU A 344 4.10 10.77 -18.75
CA LEU A 344 3.93 11.65 -19.89
C LEU A 344 5.20 12.47 -20.16
N ARG A 345 5.62 12.58 -21.42
CA ARG A 345 6.64 13.53 -21.91
C ARG A 345 7.97 13.56 -21.14
N GLY A 346 8.40 12.44 -20.55
CA GLY A 346 9.68 12.35 -19.85
C GLY A 346 10.89 12.58 -20.76
N ALA A 347 12.00 13.07 -20.19
CA ALA A 347 13.23 13.37 -20.94
C ALA A 347 13.84 12.14 -21.63
N SER A 348 14.04 11.05 -20.89
CA SER A 348 14.54 9.76 -21.41
C SER A 348 13.49 8.68 -21.25
N PHE A 349 13.30 8.13 -20.05
CA PHE A 349 12.30 7.09 -19.81
C PHE A 349 11.06 7.64 -19.12
N GLY A 350 9.89 7.09 -19.46
CA GLY A 350 8.69 7.19 -18.61
C GLY A 350 8.95 6.49 -17.28
N ALA A 351 9.38 5.23 -17.32
CA ALA A 351 9.84 4.54 -16.11
C ALA A 351 11.06 3.64 -16.38
N GLN A 352 12.02 3.63 -15.47
CA GLN A 352 12.99 2.54 -15.32
C GLN A 352 12.67 1.76 -14.04
N VAL A 353 12.02 0.61 -14.16
CA VAL A 353 11.72 -0.31 -13.04
C VAL A 353 12.77 -1.40 -13.01
N ARG A 354 14.02 -1.03 -12.70
CA ARG A 354 15.16 -1.95 -12.87
C ARG A 354 15.08 -3.18 -11.99
N SER A 355 14.45 -3.08 -10.82
CA SER A 355 14.19 -4.20 -9.92
C SER A 355 13.26 -5.26 -10.49
N GLY A 356 12.54 -4.99 -11.59
CA GLY A 356 11.35 -5.77 -11.93
C GLY A 356 10.20 -5.50 -10.95
N GLY A 357 9.10 -6.23 -11.10
CA GLY A 357 7.90 -6.08 -10.27
C GLY A 357 6.60 -6.35 -11.03
N PHE A 358 5.49 -6.11 -10.35
CA PHE A 358 4.16 -6.09 -10.94
C PHE A 358 3.89 -4.68 -11.49
N ILE A 359 3.79 -4.57 -12.82
CA ILE A 359 3.64 -3.31 -13.53
C ILE A 359 2.37 -3.44 -14.38
N GLU A 360 1.27 -2.81 -13.97
CA GLU A 360 -0.02 -2.98 -14.62
C GLU A 360 -0.74 -1.68 -14.94
N ASP A 361 -1.56 -1.67 -15.99
CA ASP A 361 -2.52 -0.59 -16.28
C ASP A 361 -1.91 0.84 -16.30
N ASN A 362 -0.62 0.96 -16.60
CA ASN A 362 0.01 2.27 -16.74
C ASN A 362 -0.11 2.79 -18.17
N ALA A 363 -0.20 4.12 -18.31
CA ALA A 363 -0.17 4.80 -19.60
C ALA A 363 1.17 5.52 -19.82
N PHE A 364 1.95 5.09 -20.81
CA PHE A 364 3.21 5.70 -21.21
C PHE A 364 3.05 6.50 -22.51
N ILE A 365 3.12 7.83 -22.41
CA ILE A 365 2.75 8.74 -23.50
C ILE A 365 3.89 9.73 -23.81
N ASP A 366 4.31 9.82 -25.07
CA ASP A 366 5.33 10.76 -25.57
C ASP A 366 6.67 10.76 -24.81
N ASN A 367 7.03 9.64 -24.18
CA ASN A 367 8.35 9.47 -23.58
C ASN A 367 9.37 9.06 -24.66
N ASN A 368 10.61 9.57 -24.57
CA ASN A 368 11.69 9.22 -25.50
C ASN A 368 11.93 7.69 -25.56
N ALA A 369 11.84 7.05 -24.39
CA ALA A 369 11.63 5.63 -24.19
C ALA A 369 10.45 5.44 -23.22
N ALA A 370 9.55 4.49 -23.46
CA ALA A 370 8.40 4.30 -22.58
C ALA A 370 8.84 3.70 -21.23
N VAL A 371 9.33 2.46 -21.25
CA VAL A 371 9.62 1.72 -20.02
C VAL A 371 10.79 0.75 -20.18
N HIS A 372 11.57 0.57 -19.11
CA HIS A 372 12.62 -0.44 -19.01
C HIS A 372 12.49 -1.21 -17.70
N PHE A 373 12.67 -2.53 -17.75
CA PHE A 373 12.73 -3.38 -16.55
C PHE A 373 13.74 -4.52 -16.72
N ALA A 374 14.41 -4.89 -15.63
CA ALA A 374 15.53 -5.81 -15.66
C ALA A 374 15.46 -6.98 -14.67
N GLY A 375 14.54 -6.94 -13.69
CA GLY A 375 14.56 -7.90 -12.60
C GLY A 375 15.90 -7.92 -11.84
N GLY A 376 16.61 -6.80 -11.78
CA GLY A 376 17.83 -6.65 -10.96
C GLY A 376 19.18 -6.83 -11.65
N ASP A 377 19.28 -7.28 -12.91
CA ASP A 377 20.61 -7.42 -13.54
C ASP A 377 21.19 -6.07 -14.01
N ARG A 378 22.10 -5.51 -13.22
CA ARG A 378 22.90 -4.32 -13.57
C ARG A 378 24.35 -4.49 -13.14
N GLU A 379 25.29 -4.12 -14.02
CA GLU A 379 26.73 -3.97 -13.69
C GLU A 379 27.38 -5.24 -13.10
N GLY A 380 26.89 -6.43 -13.49
CA GLY A 380 27.40 -7.70 -12.97
C GLY A 380 26.83 -8.10 -11.61
N SER A 381 25.78 -7.41 -11.14
CA SER A 381 25.06 -7.78 -9.91
C SER A 381 24.31 -9.11 -10.04
N GLY A 382 24.07 -9.57 -11.28
CA GLY A 382 23.30 -10.78 -11.52
C GLY A 382 21.79 -10.56 -11.30
N PRO A 383 20.99 -11.62 -11.40
CA PRO A 383 19.53 -11.55 -11.42
C PRO A 383 18.92 -11.34 -10.01
N VAL A 384 19.17 -10.18 -9.38
CA VAL A 384 18.88 -9.93 -7.94
C VAL A 384 17.48 -9.43 -7.61
N GLY A 385 16.69 -9.00 -8.60
CA GLY A 385 15.38 -8.39 -8.41
C GLY A 385 14.23 -9.39 -8.56
N ASN A 386 13.02 -8.87 -8.74
CA ASN A 386 11.80 -9.65 -8.95
C ASN A 386 11.66 -10.11 -10.41
N TYR A 387 10.85 -11.15 -10.63
CA TYR A 387 10.23 -11.36 -11.94
C TYR A 387 9.35 -10.16 -12.29
N THR A 388 9.20 -9.90 -13.60
CA THR A 388 8.31 -8.84 -14.07
C THR A 388 7.02 -9.44 -14.62
N LEU A 389 5.89 -8.99 -14.08
CA LEU A 389 4.58 -9.10 -14.72
C LEU A 389 4.22 -7.73 -15.29
N PHE A 390 4.21 -7.61 -16.61
CA PHE A 390 3.86 -6.39 -17.34
C PHE A 390 2.47 -6.61 -17.96
N LEU A 391 1.42 -6.13 -17.28
CA LEU A 391 0.03 -6.49 -17.54
C LEU A 391 -0.77 -5.29 -18.04
N ASP A 392 -1.39 -5.39 -19.22
CA ASP A 392 -2.36 -4.42 -19.77
C ASP A 392 -1.90 -2.96 -19.84
N ASN A 393 -0.59 -2.71 -19.90
CA ASN A 393 -0.06 -1.36 -20.04
C ASN A 393 -0.22 -0.83 -21.47
N LEU A 394 -0.41 0.49 -21.59
CA LEU A 394 -0.45 1.21 -22.85
C LEU A 394 0.84 2.00 -23.07
N ILE A 395 1.39 1.86 -24.28
CA ILE A 395 2.46 2.71 -24.80
C ILE A 395 1.94 3.36 -26.08
N THR A 396 1.87 4.70 -26.11
CA THR A 396 1.39 5.44 -27.29
C THR A 396 2.08 6.78 -27.49
N SER A 397 2.28 7.18 -28.74
CA SER A 397 3.10 8.34 -29.13
C SER A 397 4.54 8.26 -28.61
N ALA A 398 5.50 8.14 -29.51
CA ALA A 398 6.91 8.15 -29.15
C ALA A 398 7.44 9.57 -28.87
N GLY A 399 8.24 9.74 -27.83
CA GLY A 399 9.09 10.92 -27.71
C GLY A 399 10.21 10.94 -28.75
N HIS A 400 10.55 12.14 -29.24
CA HIS A 400 11.64 12.36 -30.21
C HIS A 400 12.50 13.59 -29.85
N LYS A 401 12.84 13.74 -28.57
CA LYS A 401 13.53 14.91 -28.02
C LYS A 401 15.04 14.75 -28.27
N ARG A 402 15.57 15.49 -29.26
CA ARG A 402 16.92 15.32 -29.83
C ARG A 402 17.98 16.20 -29.16
N VAL A 403 19.16 15.65 -28.90
CA VAL A 403 20.32 16.41 -28.42
C VAL A 403 21.62 15.93 -29.06
N SER A 404 22.59 16.85 -29.20
CA SER A 404 23.86 16.59 -29.87
C SER A 404 24.81 15.65 -29.12
N GLN A 405 24.62 15.46 -27.80
CA GLN A 405 25.45 14.59 -26.97
C GLN A 405 24.64 13.94 -25.86
N LYS A 406 25.01 12.70 -25.51
CA LYS A 406 24.36 11.92 -24.43
C LYS A 406 22.83 11.85 -24.62
N GLU A 407 22.43 11.73 -25.88
CA GLU A 407 21.07 11.47 -26.32
C GLU A 407 20.59 10.15 -25.73
N GLY A 408 19.38 10.15 -25.19
CA GLY A 408 18.70 8.92 -24.79
C GLY A 408 18.20 8.14 -26.00
N ALA A 409 17.48 7.05 -25.73
CA ALA A 409 16.70 6.42 -26.79
C ALA A 409 15.63 7.38 -27.33
N LEU A 410 15.28 7.23 -28.60
CA LEU A 410 14.20 7.97 -29.27
C LEU A 410 13.17 6.97 -29.80
N SER A 411 11.88 7.14 -29.53
CA SER A 411 10.82 6.22 -29.94
C SER A 411 10.98 4.75 -29.50
N MET A 412 11.65 4.53 -28.38
CA MET A 412 11.70 3.18 -27.81
C MET A 412 10.41 2.91 -27.04
N GLY A 413 9.77 1.76 -27.28
CA GLY A 413 8.64 1.33 -26.46
C GLY A 413 9.15 0.68 -25.18
N VAL A 414 9.12 -0.65 -25.13
CA VAL A 414 9.49 -1.47 -23.98
C VAL A 414 10.91 -2.03 -24.14
N ASP A 415 11.72 -1.89 -23.11
CA ASP A 415 13.02 -2.55 -22.97
C ASP A 415 12.98 -3.60 -21.84
N ASP A 416 12.72 -4.85 -22.20
CA ASP A 416 12.67 -6.00 -21.31
C ASP A 416 14.04 -6.70 -21.31
N VAL A 417 14.75 -6.58 -20.20
CA VAL A 417 15.96 -7.37 -19.95
C VAL A 417 15.77 -8.36 -18.80
N GLY A 418 14.56 -8.47 -18.24
CA GLY A 418 14.23 -9.40 -17.17
C GLY A 418 14.24 -10.86 -17.63
N LEU A 419 14.67 -11.75 -16.74
CA LEU A 419 14.52 -13.19 -16.95
C LEU A 419 13.11 -13.62 -16.56
N GLN A 420 12.49 -14.49 -17.37
CA GLN A 420 11.16 -15.05 -17.13
C GLN A 420 10.05 -13.98 -16.96
N SER A 421 10.21 -12.81 -17.57
CA SER A 421 9.15 -11.80 -17.65
C SER A 421 7.88 -12.36 -18.32
N ALA A 422 6.72 -11.88 -17.89
CA ALA A 422 5.43 -12.12 -18.56
C ALA A 422 4.85 -10.79 -19.02
N LEU A 423 4.60 -10.67 -20.33
CA LEU A 423 3.99 -9.49 -20.96
C LEU A 423 2.60 -9.91 -21.46
N ILE A 424 1.54 -9.44 -20.78
CA ILE A 424 0.17 -9.88 -21.04
C ILE A 424 -0.71 -8.68 -21.35
N GLY A 425 -1.45 -8.70 -22.46
CA GLY A 425 -2.48 -7.74 -22.82
C GLY A 425 -2.02 -6.30 -23.07
N ASN A 426 -0.71 -6.08 -23.23
CA ASN A 426 -0.14 -4.75 -23.45
C ASN A 426 -0.37 -4.26 -24.90
N ILE A 427 -0.53 -2.94 -25.06
CA ILE A 427 -0.67 -2.27 -26.35
C ILE A 427 0.50 -1.30 -26.57
N ILE A 428 1.18 -1.42 -27.71
CA ILE A 428 2.20 -0.47 -28.19
C ILE A 428 1.74 0.07 -29.54
N ALA A 429 1.23 1.29 -29.56
CA ALA A 429 0.53 1.83 -30.72
C ALA A 429 1.02 3.23 -31.11
N HIS A 430 1.06 3.50 -32.41
CA HIS A 430 1.24 4.84 -32.98
C HIS A 430 2.50 5.56 -32.48
N LEU A 431 3.62 5.28 -33.15
CA LEU A 431 4.87 6.02 -32.90
C LEU A 431 4.66 7.54 -33.11
N ALA A 432 3.82 7.93 -34.05
CA ALA A 432 3.36 9.30 -34.29
C ALA A 432 1.87 9.27 -34.63
N ASP A 433 1.19 10.42 -34.58
CA ASP A 433 -0.19 10.51 -35.05
C ASP A 433 -0.29 10.14 -36.55
N PRO A 434 -1.05 9.09 -36.92
CA PRO A 434 -1.30 8.71 -38.31
C PRO A 434 -1.90 9.85 -39.14
N ALA A 435 -2.66 10.75 -38.52
CA ALA A 435 -3.28 11.91 -39.17
C ALA A 435 -2.34 13.12 -39.29
N ASN A 436 -1.11 13.03 -38.77
CA ASN A 436 -0.13 14.12 -38.78
C ASN A 436 1.15 13.78 -39.57
N PRO A 437 1.16 13.98 -40.91
CA PRO A 437 2.33 13.73 -41.73
C PRO A 437 3.57 14.54 -41.33
N ALA A 438 3.40 15.72 -40.71
CA ALA A 438 4.50 16.55 -40.27
C ALA A 438 5.21 15.95 -39.04
N GLU A 439 4.45 15.42 -38.08
CA GLU A 439 5.00 14.70 -36.93
C GLU A 439 5.74 13.42 -37.39
N GLN A 440 5.11 12.63 -38.26
CA GLN A 440 5.74 11.43 -38.83
C GLN A 440 7.07 11.75 -39.52
N ALA A 441 7.13 12.86 -40.28
CA ALA A 441 8.36 13.30 -40.92
C ALA A 441 9.42 13.80 -39.93
N ALA A 442 9.01 14.34 -38.77
CA ALA A 442 9.92 14.82 -37.73
C ALA A 442 10.58 13.69 -36.93
N LYS A 443 9.86 12.57 -36.70
CA LYS A 443 10.37 11.40 -35.96
C LYS A 443 11.28 10.52 -36.82
N THR A 444 12.45 11.05 -37.14
CA THR A 444 13.44 10.46 -38.09
C THR A 444 14.20 9.23 -37.59
N VAL A 445 14.11 8.92 -36.29
CA VAL A 445 14.76 7.75 -35.67
C VAL A 445 13.66 6.89 -35.11
N VAL A 446 13.64 5.64 -35.53
CA VAL A 446 12.66 4.62 -35.13
C VAL A 446 13.41 3.53 -34.36
N HIS A 447 13.21 3.46 -33.05
CA HIS A 447 13.65 2.33 -32.25
C HIS A 447 12.59 1.22 -32.24
N ARG A 448 12.96 0.08 -31.66
CA ARG A 448 12.06 -1.06 -31.55
C ARG A 448 10.90 -0.72 -30.60
N PRO A 449 9.66 -1.14 -30.94
CA PRO A 449 8.53 -1.06 -30.02
C PRO A 449 8.74 -1.94 -28.80
N LEU A 450 9.32 -3.13 -28.97
CA LEU A 450 9.64 -4.05 -27.90
C LEU A 450 11.03 -4.65 -28.15
N ASN A 451 11.92 -4.50 -27.17
CA ASN A 451 13.17 -5.25 -27.04
C ASN A 451 12.94 -6.37 -26.02
N PRO A 452 12.59 -7.59 -26.44
CA PRO A 452 12.27 -8.65 -25.51
C PRO A 452 13.52 -9.44 -25.07
N ASN A 453 13.56 -9.87 -23.81
CA ASN A 453 14.52 -10.89 -23.39
C ASN A 453 14.13 -12.24 -24.01
N PRO A 454 15.05 -12.99 -24.65
CA PRO A 454 14.76 -14.33 -25.16
C PRO A 454 14.32 -15.34 -24.10
N ALA A 455 14.67 -15.13 -22.83
CA ALA A 455 14.31 -15.98 -21.70
C ALA A 455 12.99 -15.59 -21.01
N ARG A 456 12.17 -14.71 -21.61
CA ARG A 456 10.83 -14.38 -21.11
C ARG A 456 9.89 -15.58 -21.16
N GLY A 457 8.94 -15.64 -20.23
CA GLY A 457 7.99 -16.75 -20.11
C GLY A 457 6.80 -16.64 -21.05
N PHE A 458 6.23 -15.44 -21.20
CA PHE A 458 5.01 -15.20 -21.98
C PHE A 458 4.99 -13.79 -22.61
N ASP A 459 4.39 -13.65 -23.80
CA ASP A 459 4.27 -12.38 -24.51
C ASP A 459 3.17 -12.43 -25.60
N ASP A 460 2.06 -11.73 -25.38
CA ASP A 460 0.96 -11.52 -26.33
C ASP A 460 0.78 -10.04 -26.75
N THR A 461 1.79 -9.20 -26.50
CA THR A 461 1.77 -7.76 -26.75
C THR A 461 1.28 -7.42 -28.16
N ILE A 462 0.31 -6.52 -28.26
CA ILE A 462 -0.16 -5.96 -29.54
C ILE A 462 0.71 -4.76 -29.91
N ILE A 463 1.23 -4.76 -31.13
CA ILE A 463 2.09 -3.69 -31.67
C ILE A 463 1.48 -3.20 -32.97
N TYR A 464 1.22 -1.90 -33.07
CA TYR A 464 0.61 -1.30 -34.25
C TYR A 464 1.24 0.05 -34.59
N ASP A 465 1.56 0.27 -35.87
CA ASP A 465 2.03 1.57 -36.38
C ASP A 465 3.22 2.17 -35.59
N TRP A 466 4.11 1.29 -35.13
CA TRP A 466 5.35 1.67 -34.46
C TRP A 466 6.55 1.52 -35.38
N GLY A 467 6.48 2.18 -36.53
CA GLY A 467 7.46 2.05 -37.61
C GLY A 467 7.17 0.87 -38.56
N ARG A 468 7.74 0.95 -39.78
CA ARG A 468 7.42 0.00 -40.86
C ARG A 468 7.81 -1.43 -40.51
N GLY A 469 6.83 -2.34 -40.62
CA GLY A 469 7.05 -3.79 -40.51
C GLY A 469 7.11 -4.32 -39.08
N ASN A 470 6.77 -3.50 -38.07
CA ASN A 470 6.79 -3.91 -36.67
C ASN A 470 5.44 -4.40 -36.14
N ASP A 471 4.35 -4.26 -36.92
CA ASP A 471 3.01 -4.70 -36.52
C ASP A 471 3.02 -6.18 -36.06
N ARG A 472 2.43 -6.45 -34.89
CA ARG A 472 2.35 -7.80 -34.29
C ARG A 472 1.09 -7.92 -33.44
N GLY A 473 0.56 -9.13 -33.30
CA GLY A 473 -0.55 -9.41 -32.38
C GLY A 473 -1.92 -8.94 -32.87
N MET A 474 -2.01 -8.35 -34.07
CA MET A 474 -3.22 -7.68 -34.55
C MET A 474 -4.42 -8.57 -34.88
N GLY A 475 -4.31 -9.90 -34.92
CA GLY A 475 -5.48 -10.81 -34.99
C GLY A 475 -6.60 -10.53 -36.01
N GLY A 476 -6.36 -9.86 -37.15
CA GLY A 476 -7.41 -9.49 -38.10
C GLY A 476 -8.24 -8.25 -37.71
N LEU A 477 -7.78 -7.48 -36.71
CA LEU A 477 -8.37 -6.21 -36.29
C LEU A 477 -8.46 -5.20 -37.45
N ASP A 478 -9.49 -4.34 -37.39
CA ASP A 478 -9.76 -3.33 -38.42
C ASP A 478 -8.74 -2.18 -38.32
N ARG A 479 -7.81 -2.14 -39.29
CA ARG A 479 -6.78 -1.10 -39.41
C ARG A 479 -7.36 0.31 -39.47
N ALA A 480 -8.54 0.50 -40.08
CA ALA A 480 -9.15 1.82 -40.12
C ALA A 480 -9.48 2.28 -38.69
N ARG A 481 -10.16 1.45 -37.90
CA ARG A 481 -10.47 1.75 -36.48
C ARG A 481 -9.20 1.99 -35.65
N LEU A 482 -8.15 1.20 -35.87
CA LEU A 482 -6.89 1.35 -35.17
C LEU A 482 -6.23 2.70 -35.49
N ASP A 483 -6.20 3.11 -36.76
CA ASP A 483 -5.71 4.44 -37.18
C ASP A 483 -6.53 5.60 -36.57
N GLU A 484 -7.75 5.33 -36.09
CA GLU A 484 -8.59 6.29 -35.36
C GLU A 484 -8.37 6.26 -33.84
N THR A 485 -7.76 5.22 -33.29
CA THR A 485 -7.60 5.02 -31.84
C THR A 485 -6.27 5.60 -31.38
N THR A 486 -6.19 6.94 -31.31
CA THR A 486 -4.96 7.66 -30.95
C THR A 486 -5.13 8.51 -29.71
N ILE A 487 -4.02 8.82 -29.03
CA ILE A 487 -4.06 9.67 -27.83
C ILE A 487 -4.50 11.09 -28.15
N GLN A 488 -4.28 11.57 -29.38
CA GLN A 488 -4.76 12.85 -29.87
C GLN A 488 -6.27 12.86 -30.06
N ARG A 489 -6.87 11.76 -30.55
CA ARG A 489 -8.33 11.63 -30.64
C ARG A 489 -8.96 11.54 -29.25
N PHE A 490 -8.37 10.74 -28.36
CA PHE A 490 -8.77 10.71 -26.95
C PHE A 490 -8.74 12.11 -26.32
N ALA A 491 -7.63 12.84 -26.49
CA ALA A 491 -7.51 14.21 -26.00
C ALA A 491 -8.57 15.15 -26.61
N ALA A 492 -8.87 15.00 -27.90
CA ALA A 492 -9.88 15.83 -28.55
C ALA A 492 -11.30 15.56 -28.04
N GLU A 493 -11.62 14.29 -27.73
CA GLU A 493 -12.90 13.88 -27.16
C GLU A 493 -13.07 14.36 -25.72
N VAL A 494 -12.11 14.05 -24.85
CA VAL A 494 -12.16 14.43 -23.43
C VAL A 494 -12.21 15.95 -23.23
N LEU A 495 -11.54 16.71 -24.10
CA LEU A 495 -11.48 18.17 -24.01
C LEU A 495 -12.55 18.89 -24.82
N ASP A 496 -13.41 18.15 -25.54
CA ASP A 496 -14.33 18.70 -26.55
C ASP A 496 -13.64 19.73 -27.47
N LYS A 497 -12.42 19.38 -27.91
CA LYS A 497 -11.53 20.28 -28.65
C LYS A 497 -10.95 19.55 -29.86
N PRO A 498 -11.53 19.72 -31.07
CA PRO A 498 -10.97 19.18 -32.29
C PRO A 498 -9.50 19.60 -32.48
N GLY A 499 -8.62 18.62 -32.71
CA GLY A 499 -7.19 18.86 -32.86
C GLY A 499 -6.45 19.16 -31.54
N ALA A 500 -7.02 18.78 -30.40
CA ALA A 500 -6.29 18.80 -29.13
C ALA A 500 -4.96 18.04 -29.24
N SER A 501 -3.93 18.64 -28.67
CA SER A 501 -2.58 18.07 -28.62
C SER A 501 -2.36 17.27 -27.34
N ILE A 502 -1.29 16.46 -27.32
CA ILE A 502 -0.81 15.82 -26.09
C ILE A 502 -0.50 16.86 -24.99
N ALA A 503 -0.04 18.07 -25.37
CA ALA A 503 0.20 19.14 -24.42
C ALA A 503 -1.09 19.72 -23.81
N ASP A 504 -2.19 19.75 -24.59
CA ASP A 504 -3.51 20.12 -24.09
C ASP A 504 -4.02 19.09 -23.06
N LEU A 505 -3.91 17.79 -23.39
CA LEU A 505 -4.23 16.70 -22.45
C LEU A 505 -3.39 16.81 -21.17
N ALA A 506 -2.08 17.05 -21.30
CA ALA A 506 -1.21 17.23 -20.15
C ALA A 506 -1.64 18.40 -19.25
N THR A 507 -2.07 19.52 -19.84
CA THR A 507 -2.57 20.67 -19.08
C THR A 507 -3.87 20.33 -18.34
N HIS A 508 -4.74 19.53 -18.94
CA HIS A 508 -5.95 19.05 -18.30
C HIS A 508 -5.65 18.11 -17.11
N LEU A 509 -4.81 17.10 -17.31
CA LEU A 509 -4.39 16.17 -16.26
C LEU A 509 -3.72 16.90 -15.08
N ARG A 510 -2.87 17.89 -15.37
CA ARG A 510 -2.24 18.74 -14.34
C ARG A 510 -3.25 19.59 -13.58
N ALA A 511 -4.27 20.12 -14.26
CA ALA A 511 -5.30 20.93 -13.62
C ALA A 511 -6.17 20.08 -12.68
N GLN A 512 -6.45 18.83 -13.06
CA GLN A 512 -7.09 17.83 -12.18
C GLN A 512 -6.20 17.54 -10.97
N ALA A 513 -4.91 17.25 -11.19
CA ALA A 513 -3.97 16.99 -10.11
C ALA A 513 -3.90 18.15 -9.08
N ALA A 514 -3.87 19.40 -9.56
CA ALA A 514 -3.88 20.59 -8.71
C ALA A 514 -5.23 20.81 -7.96
N GLY A 515 -6.29 20.10 -8.35
CA GLY A 515 -7.64 20.15 -7.81
C GLY A 515 -8.10 18.88 -7.08
N LYS A 516 -7.19 17.91 -6.90
CA LYS A 516 -7.39 16.48 -6.53
C LYS A 516 -7.56 15.60 -7.77
N LEU A 517 -6.68 14.61 -7.95
CA LEU A 517 -6.94 13.49 -8.87
C LEU A 517 -8.24 12.83 -8.43
N ASP A 518 -9.33 13.12 -9.14
CA ASP A 518 -10.69 12.70 -8.81
C ASP A 518 -11.18 11.57 -9.73
N HIS A 519 -10.25 10.92 -10.44
CA HIS A 519 -10.51 9.83 -11.40
C HIS A 519 -11.42 10.24 -12.58
N THR A 520 -11.55 11.54 -12.89
CA THR A 520 -12.31 11.93 -14.08
C THR A 520 -11.60 11.52 -15.37
N VAL A 521 -10.27 11.69 -15.42
CA VAL A 521 -9.40 11.19 -16.50
C VAL A 521 -8.15 10.61 -15.87
N ASP A 522 -8.03 9.29 -15.88
CA ASP A 522 -6.94 8.53 -15.29
C ASP A 522 -6.35 7.51 -16.29
N ALA A 523 -5.41 6.68 -15.82
CA ALA A 523 -4.78 5.67 -16.66
C ALA A 523 -5.80 4.63 -17.14
N ASP A 524 -6.75 4.23 -16.30
CA ASP A 524 -7.81 3.27 -16.64
C ASP A 524 -8.69 3.77 -17.79
N LEU A 525 -9.14 5.03 -17.74
CA LEU A 525 -9.94 5.59 -18.82
C LEU A 525 -9.16 5.65 -20.15
N ILE A 526 -7.88 6.01 -20.10
CA ILE A 526 -7.00 6.01 -21.28
C ILE A 526 -6.82 4.57 -21.80
N ASN A 527 -6.53 3.61 -20.93
CA ASN A 527 -6.37 2.21 -21.28
C ASN A 527 -7.65 1.66 -21.90
N ALA A 528 -8.82 1.89 -21.27
CA ALA A 528 -10.11 1.44 -21.76
C ALA A 528 -10.41 1.93 -23.18
N PHE A 529 -10.13 3.22 -23.47
CA PHE A 529 -10.28 3.78 -24.82
C PHE A 529 -9.45 3.01 -25.86
N PHE A 530 -8.17 2.74 -25.56
CA PHE A 530 -7.31 1.99 -26.47
C PHE A 530 -7.72 0.53 -26.59
N ARG A 531 -8.03 -0.13 -25.48
CA ARG A 531 -8.45 -1.53 -25.46
C ARG A 531 -9.71 -1.73 -26.30
N GLU A 532 -10.71 -0.87 -26.14
CA GLU A 532 -11.94 -0.93 -26.94
C GLU A 532 -11.65 -0.74 -28.43
N GLY A 533 -10.85 0.28 -28.79
CA GLY A 533 -10.44 0.55 -30.16
C GLY A 533 -9.66 -0.61 -30.80
N PHE A 534 -8.86 -1.31 -30.00
CA PHE A 534 -8.10 -2.50 -30.38
C PHE A 534 -8.92 -3.80 -30.28
N GLY A 535 -10.23 -3.71 -30.07
CA GLY A 535 -11.14 -4.85 -30.06
C GLY A 535 -10.93 -5.81 -28.89
N LEU A 536 -10.26 -5.36 -27.83
CA LEU A 536 -10.14 -6.09 -26.59
C LEU A 536 -11.42 -5.91 -25.76
N ASP A 537 -11.76 -6.93 -24.99
CA ASP A 537 -12.90 -6.86 -24.09
C ASP A 537 -12.60 -5.90 -22.94
N THR A 538 -13.44 -4.87 -22.83
CA THR A 538 -13.46 -3.90 -21.73
C THR A 538 -14.75 -3.99 -20.93
N THR A 539 -15.57 -5.03 -21.19
CA THR A 539 -16.83 -5.24 -20.51
C THR A 539 -16.55 -5.53 -19.05
N LEU A 540 -16.89 -4.58 -18.18
CA LEU A 540 -16.91 -4.81 -16.75
C LEU A 540 -18.06 -5.75 -16.41
N ARG A 541 -17.80 -6.71 -15.51
CA ARG A 541 -18.84 -7.59 -15.00
C ARG A 541 -19.91 -6.73 -14.31
N GLY A 542 -21.15 -6.83 -14.77
CA GLY A 542 -22.25 -5.98 -14.29
C GLY A 542 -23.15 -6.60 -13.22
N ALA A 543 -22.78 -7.75 -12.68
CA ALA A 543 -23.55 -8.44 -11.64
C ALA A 543 -22.63 -9.22 -10.70
N ALA A 544 -23.02 -9.28 -9.43
CA ALA A 544 -22.34 -10.06 -8.40
C ALA A 544 -22.21 -11.53 -8.78
N GLY A 545 -21.10 -12.15 -8.37
CA GLY A 545 -20.80 -13.55 -8.63
C GLY A 545 -19.98 -14.19 -7.53
N THR A 546 -19.67 -15.47 -7.71
CA THR A 546 -18.63 -16.15 -6.93
C THR A 546 -17.34 -16.14 -7.74
N LEU A 547 -16.31 -15.50 -7.19
CA LEU A 547 -14.98 -15.45 -7.79
C LEU A 547 -14.13 -16.52 -7.13
N VAL A 548 -13.68 -17.48 -7.95
CA VAL A 548 -12.86 -18.60 -7.50
C VAL A 548 -11.39 -18.29 -7.77
N PHE A 549 -10.56 -18.38 -6.73
CA PHE A 549 -9.13 -18.16 -6.85
C PHE A 549 -8.51 -19.29 -7.68
N THR A 550 -7.93 -18.91 -8.80
CA THR A 550 -7.36 -19.81 -9.81
C THR A 550 -5.96 -19.30 -10.13
N PRO A 551 -4.90 -19.80 -9.45
CA PRO A 551 -3.54 -19.31 -9.65
C PRO A 551 -3.11 -19.33 -11.12
N ASP A 552 -2.66 -18.18 -11.65
CA ASP A 552 -2.20 -18.11 -13.04
C ASP A 552 -0.69 -18.34 -13.13
N ALA A 553 -0.29 -19.37 -13.89
CA ALA A 553 1.11 -19.76 -14.06
C ALA A 553 1.97 -18.74 -14.81
N ARG A 554 1.36 -17.73 -15.43
CA ARG A 554 2.05 -16.62 -16.10
C ARG A 554 2.39 -15.48 -15.14
N GLY A 555 1.87 -15.50 -13.91
CA GLY A 555 2.08 -14.49 -12.88
C GLY A 555 2.49 -15.07 -11.52
N ASP A 556 2.18 -14.35 -10.45
CA ASP A 556 2.57 -14.67 -9.07
C ASP A 556 1.81 -15.86 -8.45
N GLY A 557 0.56 -16.08 -8.87
CA GLY A 557 -0.30 -17.16 -8.39
C GLY A 557 -0.80 -17.05 -6.94
N VAL A 558 -0.63 -15.91 -6.28
CA VAL A 558 -0.90 -15.73 -4.84
C VAL A 558 -1.66 -14.44 -4.49
N ARG A 559 -1.55 -13.39 -5.30
CA ARG A 559 -2.05 -12.06 -4.96
C ARG A 559 -3.55 -11.95 -5.23
N TRP A 560 -4.27 -11.40 -4.25
CA TRP A 560 -5.68 -11.00 -4.38
C TRP A 560 -5.84 -9.90 -5.42
N ASP A 561 -4.93 -8.92 -5.44
CA ASP A 561 -4.99 -7.76 -6.34
C ASP A 561 -4.45 -8.04 -7.75
N ASN A 562 -4.26 -9.31 -8.13
CA ASN A 562 -3.95 -9.69 -9.50
C ASN A 562 -5.16 -10.39 -10.14
N ARG A 563 -5.82 -9.70 -11.08
CA ARG A 563 -7.00 -10.20 -11.81
C ARG A 563 -6.79 -11.52 -12.56
N LEU A 564 -5.55 -11.87 -12.90
CA LEU A 564 -5.25 -13.15 -13.55
C LEU A 564 -5.53 -14.34 -12.63
N ASN A 565 -5.48 -14.14 -11.31
CA ASN A 565 -5.71 -15.20 -10.33
C ASN A 565 -7.21 -15.46 -10.05
N TRP A 566 -8.13 -14.87 -10.81
CA TRP A 566 -9.57 -14.97 -10.56
C TRP A 566 -10.32 -15.52 -11.76
N SER A 567 -11.26 -16.44 -11.51
CA SER A 567 -12.04 -17.14 -12.54
C SER A 567 -12.88 -16.22 -13.43
N THR A 568 -13.13 -14.99 -13.01
CA THR A 568 -13.93 -13.99 -13.74
C THR A 568 -13.08 -13.00 -14.54
N GLY A 569 -11.75 -12.99 -14.34
CA GLY A 569 -10.85 -12.03 -14.99
C GLY A 569 -10.91 -10.60 -14.43
N ASP A 570 -11.61 -10.39 -13.31
CA ASP A 570 -11.66 -9.15 -12.54
C ASP A 570 -11.41 -9.43 -11.04
N LEU A 571 -11.29 -8.36 -10.23
CA LEU A 571 -11.03 -8.49 -8.79
C LEU A 571 -12.33 -8.73 -8.00
N PRO A 572 -12.29 -9.50 -6.89
CA PRO A 572 -13.44 -9.61 -6.00
C PRO A 572 -13.82 -8.28 -5.37
N GLY A 573 -15.12 -8.06 -5.20
CA GLY A 573 -15.70 -6.86 -4.60
C GLY A 573 -15.78 -5.66 -5.54
N THR A 574 -15.52 -5.86 -6.83
CA THR A 574 -15.92 -4.90 -7.88
C THR A 574 -17.43 -4.81 -8.03
N GLN A 575 -18.19 -5.82 -7.56
CA GLN A 575 -19.64 -5.81 -7.55
C GLN A 575 -20.18 -6.07 -6.13
N ASP A 576 -21.13 -5.22 -5.69
CA ASP A 576 -21.85 -5.41 -4.43
C ASP A 576 -22.52 -6.78 -4.39
N GLY A 577 -22.15 -7.60 -3.40
CA GLY A 577 -22.67 -8.96 -3.25
C GLY A 577 -21.76 -10.06 -3.82
N ASP A 578 -20.54 -9.72 -4.25
CA ASP A 578 -19.55 -10.73 -4.62
C ASP A 578 -19.26 -11.71 -3.48
N ARG A 579 -18.99 -12.96 -3.83
CA ARG A 579 -18.49 -13.99 -2.92
C ARG A 579 -17.14 -14.46 -3.39
N VAL A 580 -16.31 -14.89 -2.46
CA VAL A 580 -14.96 -15.39 -2.75
C VAL A 580 -14.88 -16.86 -2.38
N ASP A 581 -14.23 -17.63 -3.23
CA ASP A 581 -13.80 -18.99 -2.93
C ASP A 581 -12.31 -19.11 -3.20
N LEU A 582 -11.51 -19.32 -2.13
CA LEU A 582 -10.07 -19.48 -2.25
C LEU A 582 -9.70 -20.84 -2.85
N ALA A 583 -10.63 -21.79 -2.95
CA ALA A 583 -10.40 -23.13 -3.50
C ALA A 583 -9.18 -23.85 -2.91
N GLY A 584 -8.93 -23.67 -1.60
CA GLY A 584 -7.81 -24.27 -0.89
C GLY A 584 -6.45 -23.64 -1.17
N ASN A 585 -6.42 -22.48 -1.83
CA ASN A 585 -5.17 -21.75 -2.11
C ASN A 585 -4.73 -20.91 -0.91
N ALA A 586 -3.44 -20.57 -0.91
CA ALA A 586 -2.89 -19.52 -0.08
C ALA A 586 -2.93 -18.20 -0.86
N VAL A 587 -3.62 -17.21 -0.30
CA VAL A 587 -3.90 -15.93 -0.97
C VAL A 587 -3.42 -14.76 -0.11
N TRP A 588 -2.76 -13.80 -0.74
CA TRP A 588 -2.22 -12.60 -0.11
C TRP A 588 -3.09 -11.40 -0.48
N PHE A 589 -3.66 -10.78 0.55
CA PHE A 589 -4.47 -9.58 0.46
C PHE A 589 -3.65 -8.37 0.91
N GLY A 590 -3.67 -7.31 0.10
CA GLY A 590 -2.92 -6.09 0.36
C GLY A 590 -3.36 -4.96 -0.57
N GLY A 591 -3.18 -3.72 -0.13
CA GLY A 591 -3.34 -2.53 -0.96
C GLY A 591 -4.77 -2.23 -1.45
N GLN A 592 -5.80 -2.82 -0.84
CA GLN A 592 -7.20 -2.71 -1.27
C GLN A 592 -8.14 -2.38 -0.09
N THR A 593 -9.25 -1.72 -0.37
CA THR A 593 -10.39 -1.60 0.55
C THR A 593 -11.60 -2.22 -0.13
N VAL A 594 -12.09 -3.34 0.39
CA VAL A 594 -13.11 -4.14 -0.30
C VAL A 594 -14.06 -4.82 0.67
N THR A 595 -15.31 -4.97 0.25
CA THR A 595 -16.32 -5.79 0.95
C THR A 595 -16.77 -6.94 0.07
N VAL A 596 -16.86 -8.13 0.64
CA VAL A 596 -17.45 -9.32 0.00
C VAL A 596 -18.58 -9.87 0.88
N SER A 597 -19.56 -10.52 0.25
CA SER A 597 -20.74 -11.10 0.90
C SER A 597 -20.55 -12.54 1.40
N GLY A 598 -19.31 -13.03 1.39
CA GLY A 598 -18.95 -14.35 1.91
C GLY A 598 -17.58 -14.81 1.40
N LEU A 599 -16.96 -15.70 2.18
CA LEU A 599 -15.62 -16.24 1.90
C LEU A 599 -15.58 -17.74 2.19
N SER A 600 -15.25 -18.54 1.18
CA SER A 600 -14.93 -19.96 1.32
C SER A 600 -13.41 -20.14 1.29
N PHE A 601 -12.84 -20.82 2.28
CA PHE A 601 -11.41 -21.16 2.25
C PHE A 601 -11.11 -22.38 1.38
N GLY A 602 -12.03 -23.34 1.32
CA GLY A 602 -11.75 -24.67 0.76
C GLY A 602 -10.72 -25.44 1.58
N ASP A 603 -10.22 -26.56 1.04
CA ASP A 603 -9.31 -27.45 1.76
C ASP A 603 -7.95 -26.80 2.03
N PHE A 604 -7.56 -26.73 3.31
CA PHE A 604 -6.31 -26.11 3.77
C PHE A 604 -6.13 -24.64 3.32
N GLY A 605 -7.21 -23.95 2.96
CA GLY A 605 -7.15 -22.59 2.43
C GLY A 605 -6.52 -21.61 3.41
N ARG A 606 -5.80 -20.62 2.87
CA ARG A 606 -5.13 -19.59 3.67
C ARG A 606 -5.36 -18.20 3.10
N LEU A 607 -5.60 -17.23 3.98
CA LEU A 607 -5.65 -15.82 3.64
C LEU A 607 -4.66 -15.07 4.53
N THR A 608 -3.73 -14.33 3.91
CA THR A 608 -2.78 -13.45 4.61
C THR A 608 -3.09 -12.00 4.25
N ALA A 609 -3.56 -11.20 5.20
CA ALA A 609 -3.87 -9.78 5.02
C ALA A 609 -2.73 -8.91 5.57
N LEU A 610 -2.03 -8.17 4.69
CA LEU A 610 -0.83 -7.39 5.04
C LEU A 610 -1.03 -5.87 4.95
N SER A 611 -2.05 -5.40 4.24
CA SER A 611 -2.42 -3.99 4.19
C SER A 611 -3.83 -3.79 3.67
N GLY A 612 -4.39 -2.60 3.87
CA GLY A 612 -5.75 -2.30 3.45
C GLY A 612 -6.81 -2.91 4.38
N TRP A 613 -8.03 -3.07 3.86
CA TRP A 613 -9.21 -3.43 4.63
C TRP A 613 -10.12 -4.39 3.86
N LEU A 614 -10.44 -5.53 4.45
CA LEU A 614 -11.35 -6.53 3.91
C LEU A 614 -12.57 -6.71 4.84
N GLY A 615 -13.75 -6.39 4.35
CA GLY A 615 -15.03 -6.70 4.98
C GLY A 615 -15.63 -7.98 4.42
N ILE A 616 -16.15 -8.84 5.31
CA ILE A 616 -16.85 -10.08 4.98
C ILE A 616 -18.23 -10.03 5.67
N ASP A 617 -19.23 -9.59 4.93
CA ASP A 617 -20.60 -9.31 5.42
C ASP A 617 -21.51 -10.55 5.39
N GLY A 618 -20.95 -11.73 5.13
CA GLY A 618 -21.73 -12.96 5.03
C GLY A 618 -20.97 -14.19 5.46
N PRO A 619 -21.48 -15.40 5.11
CA PRO A 619 -20.93 -16.64 5.64
C PRO A 619 -19.46 -16.83 5.30
N VAL A 620 -18.71 -17.30 6.30
CA VAL A 620 -17.38 -17.86 6.12
C VAL A 620 -17.44 -19.37 6.33
N SER A 621 -16.92 -20.13 5.36
CA SER A 621 -16.91 -21.59 5.40
C SER A 621 -15.49 -22.16 5.33
N VAL A 622 -15.25 -23.19 6.12
CA VAL A 622 -13.97 -23.89 6.24
C VAL A 622 -14.23 -25.37 5.99
N ALA A 623 -13.30 -26.06 5.34
CA ALA A 623 -13.39 -27.50 5.17
C ALA A 623 -12.87 -28.25 6.41
N ASP A 624 -13.15 -29.54 6.53
CA ASP A 624 -12.72 -30.39 7.67
C ASP A 624 -11.20 -30.47 7.87
N THR A 625 -10.45 -30.10 6.84
CA THR A 625 -8.99 -29.94 6.83
C THR A 625 -8.50 -28.69 7.57
N GLY A 626 -9.40 -27.77 7.93
CA GLY A 626 -9.11 -26.50 8.58
C GLY A 626 -8.66 -25.41 7.61
N ALA A 627 -8.63 -24.17 8.10
CA ALA A 627 -8.18 -23.00 7.36
C ALA A 627 -7.41 -22.03 8.26
N ALA A 628 -6.62 -21.14 7.64
CA ALA A 628 -5.85 -20.12 8.36
C ALA A 628 -6.08 -18.71 7.81
N LEU A 629 -6.26 -17.76 8.72
CA LEU A 629 -6.27 -16.33 8.48
C LEU A 629 -5.11 -15.69 9.25
N SER A 630 -4.15 -15.11 8.55
CA SER A 630 -3.07 -14.34 9.15
C SER A 630 -3.26 -12.86 8.85
N ILE A 631 -3.14 -12.02 9.87
CA ILE A 631 -3.24 -10.56 9.76
C ILE A 631 -1.98 -9.97 10.37
N ASP A 632 -1.28 -9.16 9.57
CA ASP A 632 -0.05 -8.52 9.97
C ASP A 632 0.06 -7.13 9.32
N ARG A 633 1.08 -6.36 9.72
CA ARG A 633 1.29 -4.99 9.24
C ARG A 633 -0.04 -4.21 9.31
N SER A 634 -0.38 -3.38 8.32
CA SER A 634 -1.60 -2.58 8.37
C SER A 634 -2.85 -3.29 7.85
N GLY A 635 -2.81 -4.62 7.71
CA GLY A 635 -3.94 -5.41 7.23
C GLY A 635 -5.11 -5.40 8.21
N GLN A 636 -6.33 -5.36 7.67
CA GLN A 636 -7.54 -5.47 8.47
C GLN A 636 -8.52 -6.47 7.86
N VAL A 637 -9.11 -7.33 8.69
CA VAL A 637 -10.22 -8.22 8.31
C VAL A 637 -11.39 -8.06 9.28
N TRP A 638 -12.55 -7.73 8.73
CA TRP A 638 -13.79 -7.48 9.44
C TRP A 638 -14.81 -8.55 9.05
N LEU A 639 -15.37 -9.24 10.04
CA LEU A 639 -16.16 -10.45 9.86
C LEU A 639 -17.52 -10.34 10.56
N ASP A 640 -18.62 -10.60 9.84
CA ASP A 640 -19.96 -10.76 10.44
C ASP A 640 -20.18 -12.15 11.12
N GLY A 641 -19.22 -12.51 11.98
CA GLY A 641 -19.21 -13.75 12.75
C GLY A 641 -18.79 -14.99 11.98
N TYR A 642 -18.55 -16.07 12.74
CA TYR A 642 -18.13 -17.37 12.25
C TYR A 642 -18.96 -18.48 12.87
N ARG A 643 -19.58 -19.33 12.06
CA ARG A 643 -20.57 -20.33 12.53
C ARG A 643 -20.28 -21.75 12.04
N ASP A 644 -19.22 -21.93 11.28
CA ASP A 644 -18.82 -23.24 10.78
C ASP A 644 -18.22 -24.07 11.93
N ALA A 645 -18.51 -25.37 11.94
CA ALA A 645 -18.04 -26.27 12.98
C ALA A 645 -16.56 -26.61 12.81
N ASP A 646 -16.05 -26.51 11.59
CA ASP A 646 -14.65 -26.75 11.28
C ASP A 646 -13.75 -25.64 11.84
N ARG A 647 -12.48 -25.96 12.07
CA ARG A 647 -11.57 -25.05 12.81
C ARG A 647 -10.97 -23.98 11.91
N LEU A 648 -11.22 -22.72 12.25
CA LEU A 648 -10.53 -21.56 11.68
C LEU A 648 -9.40 -21.11 12.63
N GLU A 649 -8.16 -21.15 12.14
CA GLU A 649 -7.01 -20.54 12.80
C GLU A 649 -6.91 -19.07 12.41
N ILE A 650 -6.76 -18.18 13.39
CA ILE A 650 -6.62 -16.74 13.19
C ILE A 650 -5.37 -16.28 13.94
N GLU A 651 -4.42 -15.69 13.24
CA GLU A 651 -3.20 -15.13 13.80
C GLU A 651 -3.15 -13.62 13.52
N VAL A 652 -2.94 -12.82 14.56
CA VAL A 652 -2.89 -11.36 14.46
C VAL A 652 -1.61 -10.86 15.13
N THR A 653 -0.59 -10.51 14.35
CA THR A 653 0.71 -10.00 14.84
C THR A 653 0.87 -8.49 14.62
N GLY A 654 0.07 -7.94 13.72
CA GLY A 654 -0.11 -6.52 13.45
C GLY A 654 -1.52 -6.29 12.92
N GLY A 655 -1.91 -5.04 12.74
CA GLY A 655 -3.18 -4.72 12.09
C GLY A 655 -4.38 -5.10 12.95
N ARG A 656 -5.48 -5.53 12.31
CA ARG A 656 -6.74 -5.77 13.02
C ARG A 656 -7.57 -6.95 12.50
N PHE A 657 -7.95 -7.83 13.43
CA PHE A 657 -9.14 -8.68 13.28
C PHE A 657 -10.33 -8.00 13.98
N ALA A 658 -11.50 -7.97 13.34
CA ALA A 658 -12.72 -7.47 13.95
C ALA A 658 -13.92 -8.37 13.69
N ASN A 659 -14.54 -8.85 14.76
CA ASN A 659 -15.82 -9.55 14.70
C ASN A 659 -16.98 -8.57 14.99
N THR A 660 -17.83 -8.36 13.99
CA THR A 660 -19.03 -7.52 14.08
C THR A 660 -20.31 -8.33 14.29
N GLY A 661 -20.23 -9.66 14.19
CA GLY A 661 -21.36 -10.57 14.30
C GLY A 661 -21.24 -11.58 15.44
N ALA A 662 -21.82 -12.76 15.22
CA ALA A 662 -21.80 -13.85 16.20
C ALA A 662 -20.80 -14.94 15.78
N VAL A 663 -19.75 -15.12 16.58
CA VAL A 663 -18.84 -16.27 16.50
C VAL A 663 -19.35 -17.36 17.43
N SER A 664 -19.66 -18.52 16.86
CA SER A 664 -20.08 -19.75 17.56
C SER A 664 -19.44 -21.02 16.98
N GLY A 665 -18.66 -20.88 15.90
CA GLY A 665 -17.87 -21.94 15.30
C GLY A 665 -16.58 -22.25 16.06
N GLN A 666 -15.83 -23.25 15.61
CA GLN A 666 -14.56 -23.62 16.25
C GLN A 666 -13.44 -22.69 15.79
N VAL A 667 -12.80 -21.98 16.73
CA VAL A 667 -11.77 -20.97 16.43
C VAL A 667 -10.52 -21.17 17.28
N ALA A 668 -9.36 -20.89 16.71
CA ALA A 668 -8.13 -20.67 17.46
C ALA A 668 -7.55 -19.32 17.06
N LEU A 669 -7.72 -18.32 17.94
CA LEU A 669 -7.26 -16.95 17.73
C LEU A 669 -6.02 -16.69 18.58
N SER A 670 -4.90 -16.34 17.95
CA SER A 670 -3.69 -15.81 18.61
C SER A 670 -3.56 -14.33 18.28
N VAL A 671 -3.31 -13.51 19.30
CA VAL A 671 -3.06 -12.08 19.15
C VAL A 671 -1.74 -11.79 19.84
N GLY A 672 -0.74 -11.36 19.07
CA GLY A 672 0.60 -11.08 19.56
C GLY A 672 1.15 -9.77 19.02
N ASP A 673 2.34 -9.40 19.48
CA ASP A 673 3.06 -8.20 19.02
C ASP A 673 2.17 -6.94 19.07
N ASN A 674 1.91 -6.27 17.95
CA ASN A 674 1.07 -5.07 17.89
C ASN A 674 -0.36 -5.35 17.38
N GLY A 675 -0.73 -6.62 17.26
CA GLY A 675 -2.03 -7.02 16.73
C GLY A 675 -3.23 -6.56 17.56
N GLN A 676 -4.32 -6.19 16.88
CA GLN A 676 -5.59 -5.83 17.49
C GLN A 676 -6.70 -6.85 17.17
N ALA A 677 -7.42 -7.32 18.18
CA ALA A 677 -8.60 -8.17 18.01
C ALA A 677 -9.84 -7.55 18.69
N LEU A 678 -10.78 -7.06 17.88
CA LEU A 678 -12.14 -6.75 18.34
C LEU A 678 -12.94 -8.05 18.37
N LEU A 679 -13.02 -8.66 19.55
CA LEU A 679 -13.72 -9.94 19.77
C LEU A 679 -15.22 -9.79 19.55
N ALA A 680 -15.80 -8.65 19.94
CA ALA A 680 -17.18 -8.31 19.63
C ALA A 680 -17.37 -6.80 19.60
N THR A 681 -18.23 -6.34 18.69
CA THR A 681 -18.76 -4.97 18.68
C THR A 681 -20.18 -4.91 19.21
N SER A 682 -20.81 -3.72 19.26
CA SER A 682 -22.20 -3.57 19.71
C SER A 682 -23.16 -4.52 18.98
N GLY A 683 -23.73 -5.48 19.71
CA GLY A 683 -24.64 -6.51 19.19
C GLY A 683 -23.96 -7.84 18.82
N GLY A 684 -22.63 -7.89 18.83
CA GLY A 684 -21.85 -9.08 18.52
C GLY A 684 -21.58 -10.00 19.73
N SER A 685 -21.18 -11.23 19.44
CA SER A 685 -20.68 -12.17 20.45
C SER A 685 -19.53 -13.02 19.95
N PHE A 686 -18.67 -13.43 20.88
CA PHE A 686 -17.56 -14.35 20.67
C PHE A 686 -17.68 -15.52 21.63
N ASP A 687 -18.23 -16.64 21.16
CA ASP A 687 -18.48 -17.84 21.95
C ASP A 687 -17.39 -18.88 21.68
N LEU A 688 -16.52 -19.12 22.66
CA LEU A 688 -15.45 -20.11 22.60
C LEU A 688 -15.97 -21.46 23.10
N GLY A 689 -16.27 -22.35 22.15
CA GLY A 689 -16.69 -23.74 22.41
C GLY A 689 -15.53 -24.67 22.81
N ALA A 690 -15.87 -25.94 23.04
CA ALA A 690 -14.87 -26.97 23.37
C ALA A 690 -13.81 -27.09 22.27
N GLY A 691 -12.53 -27.05 22.65
CA GLY A 691 -11.40 -27.10 21.71
C GLY A 691 -11.09 -25.77 21.01
N SER A 692 -11.85 -24.71 21.27
CA SER A 692 -11.50 -23.36 20.81
C SER A 692 -10.50 -22.69 21.76
N VAL A 693 -9.63 -21.84 21.21
CA VAL A 693 -8.55 -21.16 21.94
C VAL A 693 -8.54 -19.67 21.61
N LEU A 694 -8.33 -18.84 22.62
CA LEU A 694 -7.92 -17.44 22.47
C LEU A 694 -6.60 -17.25 23.23
N SER A 695 -5.50 -16.97 22.52
CA SER A 695 -4.20 -16.63 23.10
C SER A 695 -3.90 -15.15 22.93
N LEU A 696 -3.43 -14.53 24.02
CA LEU A 696 -2.95 -13.15 24.04
C LEU A 696 -1.46 -13.18 24.42
N ASP A 697 -0.61 -12.89 23.46
CA ASP A 697 0.83 -13.11 23.51
C ASP A 697 1.60 -11.81 23.71
N GLY A 698 2.15 -11.62 24.91
CA GLY A 698 2.94 -10.45 25.30
C GLY A 698 2.11 -9.26 25.78
N SER A 699 2.81 -8.19 26.18
CA SER A 699 2.19 -7.01 26.80
C SER A 699 1.65 -5.98 25.80
N ARG A 700 1.88 -6.19 24.50
CA ARG A 700 1.52 -5.26 23.43
C ARG A 700 0.27 -5.69 22.65
N ALA A 701 -0.12 -6.96 22.72
CA ALA A 701 -1.33 -7.48 22.11
C ALA A 701 -2.56 -6.75 22.67
N VAL A 702 -3.53 -6.41 21.82
CA VAL A 702 -4.75 -5.71 22.22
C VAL A 702 -5.96 -6.54 21.82
N ALA A 703 -6.80 -6.93 22.78
CA ALA A 703 -8.02 -7.69 22.50
C ALA A 703 -9.18 -7.31 23.41
N GLY A 704 -10.39 -7.33 22.86
CA GLY A 704 -11.62 -7.13 23.63
C GLY A 704 -12.72 -6.45 22.82
N PHE A 705 -13.22 -5.31 23.30
CA PHE A 705 -14.49 -4.75 22.83
C PHE A 705 -14.40 -3.27 22.44
N ASP A 706 -15.11 -2.90 21.37
CA ASP A 706 -15.34 -1.51 20.98
C ASP A 706 -16.66 -1.42 20.18
N GLY A 707 -17.25 -0.24 20.07
CA GLY A 707 -18.53 -0.05 19.39
C GLY A 707 -19.05 1.37 19.55
N ARG A 708 -20.15 1.67 18.87
CA ARG A 708 -20.65 3.05 18.71
C ARG A 708 -21.92 3.39 19.50
N ASP A 709 -22.71 2.39 19.90
CA ASP A 709 -24.11 2.62 20.29
C ASP A 709 -24.47 2.12 21.71
N GLY A 710 -23.48 1.72 22.51
CA GLY A 710 -23.67 1.19 23.87
C GLY A 710 -24.34 -0.19 23.92
N GLY A 711 -24.47 -0.87 22.77
CA GLY A 711 -25.01 -2.21 22.68
C GLY A 711 -24.11 -3.25 23.36
N ALA A 712 -24.69 -4.39 23.73
CA ALA A 712 -23.95 -5.48 24.37
C ALA A 712 -22.89 -6.07 23.44
N ALA A 713 -21.67 -6.27 23.95
CA ALA A 713 -20.59 -6.97 23.26
C ALA A 713 -20.07 -8.07 24.20
N VAL A 714 -20.18 -9.34 23.79
CA VAL A 714 -20.07 -10.46 24.75
C VAL A 714 -18.99 -11.45 24.36
N LEU A 715 -18.11 -11.80 25.30
CA LEU A 715 -17.24 -12.98 25.23
C LEU A 715 -17.80 -14.08 26.15
N ARG A 716 -17.93 -15.30 25.64
CA ARG A 716 -18.32 -16.47 26.46
C ARG A 716 -17.30 -17.58 26.33
N LEU A 717 -16.80 -18.04 27.46
CA LEU A 717 -15.93 -19.19 27.56
C LEU A 717 -16.78 -20.39 27.99
N HIS A 718 -16.83 -21.44 27.17
CA HIS A 718 -17.56 -22.65 27.47
C HIS A 718 -16.63 -23.77 27.97
N ALA A 719 -17.21 -24.80 28.58
CA ALA A 719 -16.45 -25.95 29.05
C ALA A 719 -15.61 -26.57 27.91
N GLY A 720 -14.31 -26.75 28.19
CA GLY A 720 -13.34 -27.27 27.22
C GLY A 720 -12.71 -26.23 26.28
N SER A 721 -13.04 -24.94 26.40
CA SER A 721 -12.31 -23.85 25.73
C SER A 721 -11.07 -23.43 26.54
N THR A 722 -10.15 -22.69 25.92
CA THR A 722 -8.98 -22.11 26.60
C THR A 722 -8.84 -20.62 26.32
N LEU A 723 -8.70 -19.83 27.38
CA LEU A 723 -8.14 -18.48 27.32
C LEU A 723 -6.69 -18.57 27.81
N GLU A 724 -5.75 -18.24 26.95
CA GLU A 724 -4.32 -18.23 27.23
C GLU A 724 -3.81 -16.79 27.25
N ILE A 725 -3.07 -16.44 28.31
CA ILE A 725 -2.38 -15.15 28.44
C ILE A 725 -0.90 -15.47 28.66
N VAL A 726 -0.07 -15.08 27.71
CA VAL A 726 1.38 -15.30 27.74
C VAL A 726 2.06 -13.99 28.08
N ALA A 727 2.77 -13.96 29.20
CA ALA A 727 3.53 -12.79 29.61
C ALA A 727 4.86 -12.71 28.86
N ASP A 728 5.25 -11.50 28.48
CA ASP A 728 6.62 -11.20 28.05
C ASP A 728 7.43 -10.56 29.19
N THR A 729 8.61 -10.04 28.87
CA THR A 729 9.47 -9.36 29.85
C THR A 729 8.88 -8.05 30.40
N ALA A 730 7.94 -7.43 29.68
CA ALA A 730 7.24 -6.21 30.05
C ALA A 730 5.99 -6.48 30.90
N GLY A 731 5.31 -7.61 30.68
CA GLY A 731 4.18 -8.09 31.48
C GLY A 731 3.14 -8.85 30.64
N THR A 732 1.88 -8.76 31.04
CA THR A 732 0.73 -9.30 30.30
C THR A 732 -0.07 -8.15 29.65
N THR A 733 -1.05 -8.49 28.82
CA THR A 733 -2.10 -7.57 28.38
C THR A 733 -3.38 -7.74 29.20
N THR A 734 -4.30 -6.76 29.09
CA THR A 734 -5.64 -6.83 29.66
C THR A 734 -6.66 -7.03 28.53
N LEU A 735 -7.47 -8.09 28.64
CA LEU A 735 -8.66 -8.25 27.80
C LEU A 735 -9.76 -7.32 28.30
N GLY A 736 -10.25 -6.42 27.45
CA GLY A 736 -11.35 -5.52 27.85
C GLY A 736 -11.73 -4.49 26.80
N GLU A 737 -12.51 -3.50 27.21
CA GLU A 737 -12.83 -2.37 26.35
C GLU A 737 -11.57 -1.58 26.00
N PHE A 738 -11.36 -1.33 24.71
CA PHE A 738 -10.25 -0.53 24.22
C PHE A 738 -10.70 0.31 23.04
N ARG A 739 -10.09 1.49 22.89
CA ARG A 739 -10.37 2.36 21.75
C ARG A 739 -9.67 1.81 20.52
N SER A 740 -10.41 1.19 19.60
CA SER A 740 -9.85 0.80 18.31
C SER A 740 -9.55 2.01 17.43
N GLY A 741 -10.39 3.05 17.51
CA GLY A 741 -10.36 4.21 16.60
C GLY A 741 -11.45 4.14 15.53
N ALA A 742 -12.00 2.95 15.26
CA ALA A 742 -13.03 2.74 14.24
C ALA A 742 -14.42 3.26 14.67
N PHE A 743 -14.71 3.29 15.97
CA PHE A 743 -16.02 3.67 16.51
C PHE A 743 -16.05 5.01 17.26
N GLY A 744 -14.94 5.75 17.23
CA GLY A 744 -14.86 7.10 17.79
C GLY A 744 -13.75 7.29 18.83
N ALA A 745 -13.99 8.24 19.74
CA ALA A 745 -12.98 8.70 20.70
C ALA A 745 -12.94 7.87 21.99
N SER A 746 -13.91 7.00 22.23
CA SER A 746 -13.95 6.07 23.36
C SER A 746 -14.88 4.90 23.04
N PRO A 747 -14.66 3.72 23.62
CA PRO A 747 -15.59 2.61 23.49
C PRO A 747 -16.99 2.99 23.97
N ALA A 748 -17.99 2.70 23.15
CA ALA A 748 -19.40 2.82 23.49
C ALA A 748 -20.06 1.45 23.32
N VAL A 749 -19.82 0.56 24.28
CA VAL A 749 -20.36 -0.81 24.37
C VAL A 749 -20.75 -1.10 25.81
N ALA A 750 -21.60 -2.11 25.98
CA ALA A 750 -21.80 -2.75 27.28
C ALA A 750 -21.06 -4.10 27.25
N SER A 751 -19.81 -4.13 27.73
CA SER A 751 -18.97 -5.32 27.64
C SER A 751 -19.36 -6.38 28.68
N ALA A 752 -19.46 -7.64 28.26
CA ALA A 752 -19.74 -8.74 29.18
C ALA A 752 -18.84 -9.94 28.91
N VAL A 753 -18.31 -10.54 29.98
CA VAL A 753 -17.51 -11.76 29.93
C VAL A 753 -18.17 -12.83 30.80
N ALA A 754 -18.55 -13.95 30.17
CA ALA A 754 -19.00 -15.15 30.88
C ALA A 754 -17.85 -16.15 30.97
N LEU A 755 -17.39 -16.38 32.19
CA LEU A 755 -16.28 -17.28 32.50
C LEU A 755 -16.73 -18.75 32.53
N GLY A 756 -15.85 -19.60 32.03
CA GLY A 756 -15.93 -21.05 31.92
C GLY A 756 -14.63 -21.56 31.28
N GLY A 757 -14.50 -22.85 30.99
CA GLY A 757 -13.30 -23.39 30.36
C GLY A 757 -12.04 -23.20 31.20
N THR A 758 -10.87 -23.20 30.56
CA THR A 758 -9.57 -23.11 31.23
C THR A 758 -8.94 -21.74 31.04
N LEU A 759 -8.48 -21.14 32.14
CA LEU A 759 -7.52 -20.03 32.09
C LEU A 759 -6.10 -20.62 32.12
N ARG A 760 -5.31 -20.38 31.10
CA ARG A 760 -3.88 -20.66 31.08
C ARG A 760 -3.09 -19.36 31.17
N LEU A 761 -2.21 -19.25 32.15
CA LEU A 761 -1.34 -18.10 32.35
C LEU A 761 0.12 -18.54 32.25
N ASP A 762 0.80 -18.18 31.16
CA ASP A 762 2.23 -18.47 31.00
C ASP A 762 3.07 -17.28 31.44
N LEU A 763 3.87 -17.48 32.49
CA LEU A 763 4.73 -16.47 33.10
C LEU A 763 6.22 -16.77 32.87
N SER A 764 6.55 -17.67 31.95
CA SER A 764 7.91 -18.18 31.74
C SER A 764 8.90 -17.06 31.40
N ASP A 765 8.49 -16.09 30.59
CA ASP A 765 9.31 -14.94 30.20
C ASP A 765 9.15 -13.73 31.13
N TRP A 766 8.30 -13.83 32.16
CA TRP A 766 8.09 -12.74 33.11
C TRP A 766 9.32 -12.55 34.01
N ALA A 767 10.00 -11.42 33.78
CA ALA A 767 11.33 -11.11 34.29
C ALA A 767 11.54 -11.45 35.79
N PRO A 768 12.61 -12.21 36.13
CA PRO A 768 13.00 -12.43 37.52
C PRO A 768 13.36 -11.14 38.25
N GLY A 769 12.69 -10.87 39.37
CA GLY A 769 13.03 -9.76 40.27
C GLY A 769 12.05 -8.58 40.26
N ARG A 770 10.98 -8.60 39.45
CA ARG A 770 9.81 -7.76 39.77
C ARG A 770 9.25 -8.24 41.11
N GLY A 771 9.01 -7.32 42.05
CA GLY A 771 8.33 -7.64 43.32
C GLY A 771 6.92 -8.21 43.07
N GLY A 772 6.18 -8.54 44.12
CA GLY A 772 4.77 -8.92 43.95
C GLY A 772 4.00 -7.87 43.14
N ALA A 773 3.36 -8.29 42.06
CA ALA A 773 2.57 -7.46 41.16
C ALA A 773 1.10 -7.87 41.20
N VAL A 774 0.21 -6.91 40.94
CA VAL A 774 -1.22 -7.15 40.75
C VAL A 774 -1.52 -6.68 39.34
N GLU A 775 -1.89 -7.63 38.48
CA GLU A 775 -2.20 -7.37 37.07
C GLU A 775 -3.69 -7.65 36.83
N THR A 776 -4.33 -6.80 36.01
CA THR A 776 -5.70 -7.02 35.56
C THR A 776 -5.67 -7.83 34.27
N LEU A 777 -6.14 -9.07 34.31
CA LEU A 777 -6.19 -9.95 33.12
C LEU A 777 -7.43 -9.68 32.26
N ILE A 778 -8.58 -9.46 32.90
CA ILE A 778 -9.87 -9.22 32.25
C ILE A 778 -10.55 -8.03 32.93
N ARG A 779 -11.11 -7.13 32.12
CA ARG A 779 -11.95 -6.02 32.55
C ARG A 779 -13.15 -5.88 31.62
N ALA A 780 -14.35 -5.92 32.18
CA ALA A 780 -15.60 -5.72 31.47
C ALA A 780 -16.64 -5.08 32.40
N ASP A 781 -17.73 -4.54 31.84
CA ASP A 781 -18.84 -4.00 32.64
C ASP A 781 -19.58 -5.09 33.42
N GLN A 782 -19.54 -6.34 32.93
CA GLN A 782 -20.14 -7.48 33.62
C GLN A 782 -19.26 -8.71 33.50
N ILE A 783 -18.88 -9.31 34.65
CA ILE A 783 -18.20 -10.61 34.70
C ILE A 783 -19.06 -11.62 35.45
N THR A 784 -19.39 -12.74 34.79
CA THR A 784 -20.21 -13.80 35.39
C THR A 784 -19.52 -15.16 35.32
N GLY A 785 -19.90 -16.08 36.21
CA GLY A 785 -19.36 -17.44 36.24
C GLY A 785 -17.96 -17.54 36.86
N ALA A 786 -17.29 -18.66 36.61
CA ALA A 786 -15.92 -18.93 37.04
C ALA A 786 -15.24 -19.85 36.02
N PHE A 787 -13.91 -19.84 35.97
CA PHE A 787 -13.17 -20.82 35.18
C PHE A 787 -13.36 -22.24 35.73
N ASP A 788 -13.43 -23.22 34.83
CA ASP A 788 -13.48 -24.64 35.17
C ASP A 788 -12.12 -25.14 35.67
N ASP A 789 -11.03 -24.57 35.14
CA ASP A 789 -9.65 -24.86 35.56
C ASP A 789 -8.71 -23.65 35.40
N ILE A 790 -7.62 -23.64 36.16
CA ILE A 790 -6.58 -22.60 36.10
C ILE A 790 -5.20 -23.25 36.05
N GLU A 791 -4.51 -23.06 34.93
CA GLU A 791 -3.15 -23.51 34.69
C GLU A 791 -2.19 -22.30 34.77
N ILE A 792 -1.09 -22.42 35.54
CA ILE A 792 -0.06 -21.38 35.61
C ILE A 792 1.30 -22.00 35.29
N ILE A 793 1.93 -21.50 34.23
CA ILE A 793 3.22 -21.96 33.71
C ILE A 793 4.30 -20.94 34.10
N GLY A 794 5.55 -21.39 34.28
CA GLY A 794 6.68 -20.49 34.58
C GLY A 794 6.77 -20.01 36.03
N LEU A 795 5.94 -20.52 36.93
CA LEU A 795 5.97 -20.14 38.34
C LEU A 795 7.14 -20.85 39.08
N ALA A 796 8.23 -20.12 39.33
CA ALA A 796 9.37 -20.63 40.09
C ALA A 796 8.98 -21.04 41.53
N SER A 797 9.76 -21.93 42.15
CA SER A 797 9.46 -22.51 43.47
C SER A 797 9.36 -21.51 44.63
N ASP A 798 9.86 -20.29 44.43
CA ASP A 798 9.84 -19.19 45.39
C ASP A 798 8.75 -18.14 45.09
N ARG A 799 7.91 -18.37 44.08
CA ARG A 799 6.79 -17.50 43.70
C ARG A 799 5.45 -18.14 44.06
N GLY A 800 4.44 -17.29 44.20
CA GLY A 800 3.03 -17.69 44.38
C GLY A 800 2.15 -16.81 43.50
N ALA A 801 1.04 -17.36 43.01
CA ALA A 801 0.01 -16.60 42.31
C ALA A 801 -1.34 -16.80 43.01
N ARG A 802 -2.16 -15.75 42.99
CA ARG A 802 -3.55 -15.79 43.45
C ARG A 802 -4.41 -15.12 42.39
N ILE A 803 -5.34 -15.87 41.82
CA ILE A 803 -6.37 -15.34 40.94
C ILE A 803 -7.55 -14.90 41.79
N VAL A 804 -8.05 -13.69 41.52
CA VAL A 804 -9.23 -13.12 42.16
C VAL A 804 -10.21 -12.74 41.07
N ILE A 805 -11.44 -13.23 41.17
CA ILE A 805 -12.56 -12.77 40.37
C ILE A 805 -13.38 -11.88 41.28
N ASP A 806 -13.47 -10.61 40.94
CA ASP A 806 -14.21 -9.60 41.69
C ASP A 806 -15.55 -9.36 40.99
N HIS A 807 -16.64 -9.86 41.60
CA HIS A 807 -18.01 -9.61 41.15
C HIS A 807 -18.66 -8.43 41.91
N ASP A 808 -17.98 -7.87 42.92
CA ASP A 808 -18.52 -6.81 43.79
C ASP A 808 -18.13 -5.40 43.28
N ALA A 809 -17.12 -5.33 42.39
CA ALA A 809 -16.74 -4.12 41.66
C ALA A 809 -17.56 -3.90 40.36
N ASP A 810 -18.54 -4.77 40.07
CA ASP A 810 -19.53 -4.68 38.99
C ASP A 810 -20.45 -3.44 39.14
#